data_AF-A0A1E2VBN5-F1
#
_entry.id   AF-A0A1E2VBN5-F1
#
_cell.length_a   1.000
_cell.length_b   1.000
_cell.length_c   1.000
_cell.angle_alpha   90.00
_cell.angle_beta   90.00
_cell.angle_gamma   90.00
#
_symmetry.space_group_name_H-M   'P 1'
#
loop_
_entity.id
_entity.type
_entity.pdbx_description
1 polymer ?
#
loop_
_entity_poly.entity_id
_entity_poly.type
_entity_poly.pdbx_seq_one_letter_code
_entity_poly.pdbx_strand_id
1 'polypeptide(L)'
;MALIVVSKHEVNRMWSHHAAPSKAPATPLFCPVPADLHRSVRRDAIFHRHIRTQDDNDHQRRHGVKSLYGVKSLINMQPQMGAPKAIALALTGLVLAGCNGQENTRLTDAPESLLGETLKGELTTQSPINLTSGSRYGAHWLCGSQGVGRYTLEAAFGSTISVLSEEGKLIDRTHADADSIGQQVVLGSQGKACQLLVITGDEGAFGPYTLKGEKLSPTDSTTLPLNGQLMAPLADKSQTYQLKVERPMELDIAIADGSGRASVMLEGNGTELHAQPCGSHSQQLSGYVMPGDYTLSIEPKQKPQHVPEGNPSQCSGNLVGEGPFIALTSHATRLPDGMRNGGPIQDGDHITGTLAAGQPNTYLIQIEQPTRIEVVATSSEFDTLLQLSGQGVQQQDDDGAGGTNSKLSSFLVKPGRYELTIGAYDDNTAAGRYTLDAQFSAIDTDFRNEGDVDLGSNVMGMRETFGTNQYTLHLEQTSEVNINLTSDNFDTILKLSGNGQDQVNDDVDGGTNSRIQTLLPAGDYTLNIDSYEGTGPYQLSVEGHPFDGQLRPNGAEARSGDSFYGEVQASQALTYTVVITQAGQYQIDAVSTAFDTMLTLQGANTDLEDDDGGNDTNARINATLQPGRYQLKVTGYEAGAGMVKITIDG
;
A
#
# COMPACT_ATOMS: atom_id res chain seq x y z
N MET A 1 -7.06 -53.57 -6.21
CA MET A 1 -6.64 -54.94 -5.83
C MET A 1 -5.84 -54.78 -4.53
N ALA A 2 -6.25 -55.28 -3.36
CA ALA A 2 -6.55 -56.68 -3.00
C ALA A 2 -5.27 -57.54 -3.04
N LEU A 3 -4.87 -58.33 -2.02
CA LEU A 3 -5.58 -58.81 -0.82
C LEU A 3 -4.55 -59.45 0.20
N ILE A 4 -5.03 -59.99 1.34
CA ILE A 4 -4.43 -61.06 2.20
C ILE A 4 -3.40 -60.62 3.30
N VAL A 5 -3.39 -61.10 4.56
CA VAL A 5 -4.41 -61.67 5.50
C VAL A 5 -3.80 -61.94 6.90
N VAL A 6 -4.48 -61.48 7.97
CA VAL A 6 -4.76 -62.12 9.29
C VAL A 6 -3.65 -62.56 10.26
N SER A 7 -3.81 -62.13 11.53
CA SER A 7 -3.71 -63.01 12.72
C SER A 7 -4.77 -62.59 13.77
N LYS A 8 -5.45 -63.56 14.38
CA LYS A 8 -6.45 -63.39 15.46
C LYS A 8 -5.83 -63.80 16.81
N HIS A 9 -6.34 -63.25 17.92
CA HIS A 9 -6.70 -64.03 19.12
C HIS A 9 -7.89 -63.39 19.86
N GLU A 10 -8.81 -64.22 20.36
CA GLU A 10 -10.05 -63.83 21.06
C GLU A 10 -10.03 -64.34 22.51
N VAL A 11 -10.46 -63.54 23.51
CA VAL A 11 -11.27 -64.00 24.65
C VAL A 11 -12.15 -62.84 25.19
N ASN A 12 -13.46 -62.91 24.92
CA ASN A 12 -14.61 -62.88 25.87
C ASN A 12 -14.44 -62.27 27.30
N ARG A 13 -15.43 -61.61 27.95
CA ARG A 13 -16.90 -61.76 27.91
C ARG A 13 -17.65 -60.65 28.70
N MET A 14 -18.84 -60.22 28.24
CA MET A 14 -20.08 -59.82 28.99
C MET A 14 -20.01 -58.68 30.05
N TRP A 15 -20.96 -57.72 30.19
CA TRP A 15 -22.38 -57.53 29.81
C TRP A 15 -22.72 -56.00 29.87
N SER A 16 -23.89 -55.41 29.54
CA SER A 16 -25.23 -55.85 29.07
C SER A 16 -26.03 -54.70 28.40
N HIS A 17 -27.22 -55.02 27.87
CA HIS A 17 -28.21 -54.24 27.09
C HIS A 17 -28.94 -53.03 27.72
N HIS A 18 -29.39 -52.06 26.88
CA HIS A 18 -30.77 -51.80 26.36
C HIS A 18 -30.80 -50.42 25.63
N ALA A 19 -31.70 -50.02 24.71
CA ALA A 19 -32.47 -50.67 23.64
C ALA A 19 -33.08 -49.55 22.72
N ALA A 20 -33.24 -49.79 21.41
CA ALA A 20 -33.98 -48.91 20.45
C ALA A 20 -35.49 -49.35 20.36
N PRO A 21 -36.42 -48.92 19.44
CA PRO A 21 -36.23 -48.39 18.07
C PRO A 21 -37.30 -47.46 17.40
N SER A 22 -37.05 -47.06 16.13
CA SER A 22 -38.03 -46.82 15.02
C SER A 22 -38.86 -45.51 15.01
N LYS A 23 -39.46 -44.99 13.91
CA LYS A 23 -39.72 -45.51 12.53
C LYS A 23 -40.12 -44.35 11.56
N ALA A 24 -39.89 -44.50 10.24
CA ALA A 24 -40.58 -43.73 9.16
C ALA A 24 -41.80 -44.52 8.62
N PRO A 25 -42.72 -43.98 7.75
CA PRO A 25 -42.47 -43.93 6.28
C PRO A 25 -43.32 -42.95 5.38
N ALA A 26 -42.99 -42.93 4.07
CA ALA A 26 -43.87 -42.88 2.87
C ALA A 26 -44.34 -41.54 2.17
N THR A 27 -44.06 -41.49 0.85
CA THR A 27 -44.61 -40.70 -0.28
C THR A 27 -45.68 -41.55 -1.07
N PRO A 28 -46.21 -41.29 -2.31
CA PRO A 28 -45.87 -40.33 -3.40
C PRO A 28 -47.07 -39.77 -4.26
N LEU A 29 -46.76 -39.32 -5.52
CA LEU A 29 -47.61 -39.03 -6.72
C LEU A 29 -47.87 -37.52 -7.04
N PHE A 30 -47.96 -37.02 -8.28
CA PHE A 30 -48.06 -37.58 -9.66
C PHE A 30 -47.44 -36.61 -10.72
N CYS A 31 -47.04 -37.10 -11.91
CA CYS A 31 -46.84 -36.30 -13.16
C CYS A 31 -47.96 -36.59 -14.18
N PRO A 32 -48.14 -35.76 -15.24
CA PRO A 32 -47.66 -36.19 -16.57
C PRO A 32 -47.20 -35.08 -17.56
N VAL A 33 -46.49 -35.49 -18.62
CA VAL A 33 -46.25 -34.78 -19.90
C VAL A 33 -46.96 -35.59 -21.02
N PRO A 34 -47.18 -35.10 -22.27
CA PRO A 34 -46.18 -35.39 -23.34
C PRO A 34 -46.11 -34.42 -24.56
N ALA A 35 -45.04 -34.59 -25.36
CA ALA A 35 -44.96 -34.47 -26.85
C ALA A 35 -45.10 -33.07 -27.55
N ASP A 36 -44.47 -32.77 -28.71
CA ASP A 36 -43.35 -33.42 -29.43
C ASP A 36 -42.72 -32.53 -30.53
N LEU A 37 -41.51 -32.93 -30.98
CA LEU A 37 -40.84 -32.72 -32.30
C LEU A 37 -40.95 -31.39 -33.09
N HIS A 38 -39.78 -30.85 -33.49
CA HIS A 38 -39.25 -31.12 -34.85
C HIS A 38 -37.73 -30.93 -35.01
N ARG A 39 -37.18 -31.47 -36.10
CA ARG A 39 -35.75 -31.82 -36.28
C ARG A 39 -35.24 -31.47 -37.69
N SER A 40 -34.13 -30.73 -37.81
CA SER A 40 -33.20 -30.74 -38.97
C SER A 40 -31.91 -30.01 -38.57
N VAL A 41 -30.65 -30.49 -38.62
CA VAL A 41 -29.89 -31.54 -39.34
C VAL A 41 -29.02 -31.00 -40.50
N ARG A 42 -27.68 -31.11 -40.30
CA ARG A 42 -26.57 -31.10 -41.30
C ARG A 42 -26.13 -29.73 -41.89
N ARG A 43 -24.85 -29.51 -42.24
CA ARG A 43 -23.70 -30.43 -42.46
C ARG A 43 -22.32 -29.71 -42.41
N ASP A 44 -21.26 -30.45 -42.05
CA ASP A 44 -19.86 -30.43 -42.57
C ASP A 44 -19.03 -29.12 -42.63
N ALA A 45 -17.69 -29.07 -42.44
CA ALA A 45 -16.71 -30.11 -42.07
C ALA A 45 -15.29 -29.55 -41.70
N ILE A 46 -14.59 -30.28 -40.82
CA ILE A 46 -13.16 -30.71 -40.88
C ILE A 46 -12.07 -29.65 -41.18
N PHE A 47 -11.13 -29.50 -40.23
CA PHE A 47 -9.69 -29.77 -40.47
C PHE A 47 -8.92 -30.10 -39.18
N HIS A 48 -8.18 -31.22 -39.19
CA HIS A 48 -7.21 -31.59 -38.14
C HIS A 48 -5.78 -31.24 -38.58
N ARG A 49 -4.91 -30.89 -37.62
CA ARG A 49 -3.49 -31.25 -37.72
C ARG A 49 -2.83 -31.44 -36.35
N HIS A 50 -2.41 -32.67 -36.08
CA HIS A 50 -1.32 -32.97 -35.14
C HIS A 50 0.02 -32.84 -35.87
N ILE A 51 1.06 -32.35 -35.17
CA ILE A 51 2.45 -32.82 -35.31
C ILE A 51 3.02 -32.96 -33.89
N ARG A 52 3.81 -34.01 -33.65
CA ARG A 52 4.45 -34.36 -32.38
C ARG A 52 5.97 -34.27 -32.52
N THR A 53 6.66 -33.91 -31.42
CA THR A 53 8.02 -34.34 -30.98
C THR A 53 9.20 -34.33 -31.97
N GLN A 54 10.35 -33.76 -31.55
CA GLN A 54 11.50 -34.56 -31.07
C GLN A 54 12.56 -33.71 -30.32
N ASP A 55 13.42 -34.38 -29.55
CA ASP A 55 14.25 -33.89 -28.44
C ASP A 55 15.66 -33.32 -28.78
N ASP A 56 16.32 -32.86 -27.70
CA ASP A 56 17.76 -32.78 -27.42
C ASP A 56 18.67 -31.81 -28.19
N ASN A 57 19.21 -30.82 -27.45
CA ASN A 57 20.53 -31.03 -26.83
C ASN A 57 20.84 -30.05 -25.68
N ASP A 58 21.53 -30.57 -24.66
CA ASP A 58 22.08 -29.87 -23.50
C ASP A 58 23.41 -29.18 -23.86
N HIS A 59 23.60 -27.92 -23.44
CA HIS A 59 24.95 -27.46 -23.02
C HIS A 59 24.93 -26.23 -22.09
N GLN A 60 25.36 -26.48 -20.86
CA GLN A 60 25.81 -25.50 -19.85
C GLN A 60 26.71 -24.35 -20.38
N ARG A 61 26.48 -23.12 -19.89
CA ARG A 61 27.54 -22.24 -19.30
C ARG A 61 27.01 -20.94 -18.66
N ARG A 62 26.94 -20.95 -17.32
CA ARG A 62 27.42 -19.94 -16.34
C ARG A 62 27.50 -18.43 -16.69
N HIS A 63 27.02 -17.66 -15.71
CA HIS A 63 27.43 -16.31 -15.24
C HIS A 63 26.98 -15.04 -16.00
N GLY A 64 25.96 -14.38 -15.43
CA GLY A 64 26.19 -13.14 -14.68
C GLY A 64 26.41 -11.84 -15.48
N VAL A 65 25.34 -11.07 -15.68
CA VAL A 65 25.41 -9.70 -16.20
C VAL A 65 25.39 -8.71 -15.02
N LYS A 66 26.53 -8.03 -14.79
CA LYS A 66 26.57 -6.80 -13.98
C LYS A 66 26.68 -5.59 -14.90
N SER A 67 25.97 -4.53 -14.53
CA SER A 67 26.06 -3.20 -15.13
C SER A 67 27.47 -2.61 -15.07
N LEU A 68 27.90 -1.94 -16.15
CA LEU A 68 28.69 -0.70 -16.16
C LEU A 68 29.17 -0.40 -17.59
N TYR A 69 28.80 0.76 -18.15
CA TYR A 69 29.65 1.43 -19.15
C TYR A 69 29.51 2.95 -19.09
N GLY A 70 30.66 3.60 -18.91
CA GLY A 70 30.87 5.01 -19.18
C GLY A 70 32.22 5.21 -19.85
N VAL A 71 32.45 6.45 -20.30
CA VAL A 71 33.72 7.01 -20.83
C VAL A 71 34.03 6.79 -22.32
N LYS A 72 33.82 7.89 -23.07
CA LYS A 72 34.62 8.51 -24.16
C LYS A 72 35.63 7.65 -24.96
N SER A 73 35.57 7.81 -26.29
CA SER A 73 36.77 8.10 -27.09
C SER A 73 36.43 8.96 -28.33
N LEU A 74 37.41 9.67 -28.88
CA LEU A 74 37.30 10.53 -30.06
C LEU A 74 37.62 9.76 -31.35
N ILE A 75 36.92 10.06 -32.45
CA ILE A 75 37.49 10.02 -33.81
C ILE A 75 37.07 11.29 -34.56
N ASN A 76 38.01 11.84 -35.33
CA ASN A 76 37.95 13.15 -35.98
C ASN A 76 37.91 12.96 -37.51
N MET A 77 36.95 13.57 -38.23
CA MET A 77 37.01 13.68 -39.70
C MET A 77 36.11 14.81 -40.22
N GLN A 78 36.72 15.74 -40.97
CA GLN A 78 36.04 16.81 -41.71
C GLN A 78 35.54 16.30 -43.09
N PRO A 79 34.60 17.02 -43.71
CA PRO A 79 34.77 17.38 -45.12
C PRO A 79 34.63 18.88 -45.41
N GLN A 80 35.02 19.28 -46.62
CA GLN A 80 35.33 20.67 -47.00
C GLN A 80 34.16 21.46 -47.62
N MET A 81 34.33 22.78 -47.68
CA MET A 81 33.43 23.75 -48.33
C MET A 81 33.38 23.60 -49.85
N GLY A 82 32.22 23.93 -50.43
CA GLY A 82 32.07 24.21 -51.87
C GLY A 82 30.85 25.09 -52.13
N ALA A 83 31.06 26.36 -52.46
CA ALA A 83 30.00 27.27 -52.90
C ALA A 83 29.82 27.21 -54.42
N PRO A 84 28.63 27.55 -54.95
CA PRO A 84 28.63 28.62 -55.94
C PRO A 84 27.41 29.56 -55.94
N LYS A 85 27.72 30.86 -56.09
CA LYS A 85 27.07 31.87 -56.95
C LYS A 85 25.56 32.12 -56.78
N ALA A 86 25.26 33.24 -56.11
CA ALA A 86 24.03 34.00 -56.34
C ALA A 86 24.01 34.63 -57.76
N ILE A 87 22.84 34.67 -58.38
CA ILE A 87 22.55 35.50 -59.56
C ILE A 87 21.56 36.58 -59.12
N ALA A 88 21.95 37.85 -59.29
CA ALA A 88 21.04 38.97 -59.09
C ALA A 88 20.23 39.23 -60.37
N LEU A 89 18.91 39.41 -60.22
CA LEU A 89 18.12 40.21 -61.14
C LEU A 89 17.61 41.43 -60.38
N ALA A 90 18.05 42.61 -60.81
CA ALA A 90 17.43 43.87 -60.43
C ALA A 90 16.45 44.29 -61.53
N LEU A 91 15.23 44.65 -61.14
CA LEU A 91 14.35 45.50 -61.94
C LEU A 91 13.74 46.55 -61.00
N THR A 92 13.85 47.81 -61.41
CA THR A 92 13.60 49.01 -60.61
C THR A 92 12.30 49.71 -61.01
N GLY A 93 11.71 50.42 -60.04
CA GLY A 93 10.56 51.32 -60.24
C GLY A 93 9.31 50.81 -59.51
N LEU A 94 8.57 51.62 -58.74
CA LEU A 94 8.60 53.08 -58.58
C LEU A 94 8.34 53.45 -57.10
N VAL A 95 9.06 54.44 -56.56
CA VAL A 95 8.71 55.03 -55.27
C VAL A 95 7.71 56.16 -55.51
N LEU A 96 6.52 56.05 -54.92
CA LEU A 96 5.68 57.20 -54.59
C LEU A 96 5.64 57.31 -53.07
N ALA A 97 6.05 58.47 -52.57
CA ALA A 97 6.21 58.72 -51.15
C ALA A 97 4.89 59.09 -50.47
N GLY A 98 4.77 58.74 -49.19
CA GLY A 98 3.83 59.40 -48.28
C GLY A 98 2.88 58.47 -47.52
N CYS A 99 3.34 57.92 -46.39
CA CYS A 99 2.99 58.52 -45.11
C CYS A 99 3.97 58.11 -44.01
N ASN A 100 4.06 58.96 -42.98
CA ASN A 100 4.96 58.80 -41.86
C ASN A 100 4.22 58.05 -40.75
N GLY A 101 4.63 56.82 -40.45
CA GLY A 101 4.02 56.02 -39.39
C GLY A 101 4.90 54.80 -39.08
N GLN A 102 5.37 54.70 -37.84
CA GLN A 102 5.77 53.41 -37.29
C GLN A 102 4.48 52.65 -36.98
N GLU A 103 3.96 51.92 -37.96
CA GLU A 103 2.92 50.92 -37.68
C GLU A 103 3.55 49.78 -36.88
N ASN A 104 3.02 49.54 -35.68
CA ASN A 104 3.28 48.29 -34.97
C ASN A 104 2.71 47.15 -35.81
N THR A 105 3.57 46.41 -36.51
CA THR A 105 3.17 45.26 -37.32
C THR A 105 2.77 44.09 -36.41
N ARG A 106 1.54 44.15 -35.88
CA ARG A 106 0.94 43.04 -35.14
C ARG A 106 0.67 41.85 -36.06
N LEU A 107 0.56 40.66 -35.47
CA LEU A 107 0.37 39.38 -36.19
C LEU A 107 -0.85 39.38 -37.14
N THR A 108 -1.93 40.05 -36.73
CA THR A 108 -3.15 40.22 -37.54
C THR A 108 -3.83 41.54 -37.17
N ASP A 109 -4.58 42.09 -38.12
CA ASP A 109 -5.48 43.21 -37.87
C ASP A 109 -6.78 42.69 -37.24
N ALA A 110 -7.17 43.26 -36.11
CA ALA A 110 -8.30 42.83 -35.30
C ALA A 110 -8.76 43.96 -34.35
N PRO A 111 -10.05 44.00 -33.95
CA PRO A 111 -10.53 44.99 -32.99
C PRO A 111 -9.76 44.93 -31.67
N GLU A 112 -9.41 46.10 -31.11
CA GLU A 112 -8.90 46.23 -29.74
C GLU A 112 -10.05 46.39 -28.74
N SER A 113 -9.93 45.79 -27.57
CA SER A 113 -10.85 45.95 -26.44
C SER A 113 -10.13 45.79 -25.11
N LEU A 114 -10.71 46.32 -24.03
CA LEU A 114 -10.16 46.20 -22.69
C LEU A 114 -10.49 44.83 -22.07
N LEU A 115 -9.67 44.39 -21.10
CA LEU A 115 -9.93 43.16 -20.35
C LEU A 115 -11.26 43.24 -19.58
N GLY A 116 -12.14 42.26 -19.84
CA GLY A 116 -13.47 42.14 -19.26
C GLY A 116 -14.60 42.84 -20.03
N GLU A 117 -14.34 43.46 -21.19
CA GLU A 117 -15.41 43.99 -22.06
C GLU A 117 -16.08 42.86 -22.87
N THR A 118 -17.38 42.95 -23.14
CA THR A 118 -18.08 41.95 -23.96
C THR A 118 -17.72 42.11 -25.43
N LEU A 119 -17.09 41.08 -26.01
CA LEU A 119 -16.66 41.05 -27.41
C LEU A 119 -17.75 40.41 -28.27
N LYS A 120 -17.86 40.85 -29.52
CA LYS A 120 -18.80 40.32 -30.51
C LYS A 120 -18.13 40.20 -31.87
N GLY A 121 -18.48 39.16 -32.62
CA GLY A 121 -18.04 39.02 -34.00
C GLY A 121 -18.93 38.07 -34.78
N GLU A 122 -18.60 37.86 -36.05
CA GLU A 122 -19.32 36.97 -36.94
C GLU A 122 -18.33 36.24 -37.85
N LEU A 123 -18.51 34.93 -38.01
CA LEU A 123 -17.79 34.14 -39.01
C LEU A 123 -18.59 34.20 -40.32
N THR A 124 -18.00 34.81 -41.34
CA THR A 124 -18.62 35.07 -42.65
C THR A 124 -17.72 34.57 -43.78
N THR A 125 -18.19 34.60 -45.03
CA THR A 125 -17.37 34.24 -46.20
C THR A 125 -16.16 35.16 -46.43
N GLN A 126 -16.12 36.33 -45.78
CA GLN A 126 -15.01 37.28 -45.81
C GLN A 126 -14.07 37.14 -44.61
N SER A 127 -14.43 36.37 -43.57
CA SER A 127 -13.57 36.18 -42.40
C SER A 127 -12.26 35.47 -42.76
N PRO A 128 -11.11 35.84 -42.17
CA PRO A 128 -9.83 35.19 -42.39
C PRO A 128 -9.87 33.66 -42.23
N ILE A 129 -9.02 32.98 -43.00
CA ILE A 129 -8.92 31.52 -43.03
C ILE A 129 -7.59 31.09 -42.41
N ASN A 130 -7.63 30.08 -41.54
CA ASN A 130 -6.46 29.39 -41.06
C ASN A 130 -5.87 28.51 -42.19
N LEU A 131 -4.61 28.77 -42.55
CA LEU A 131 -3.98 28.14 -43.73
C LEU A 131 -3.71 26.64 -43.58
N THR A 132 -3.70 26.08 -42.37
CA THR A 132 -3.46 24.64 -42.15
C THR A 132 -4.74 23.83 -41.97
N SER A 133 -5.83 24.45 -41.50
CA SER A 133 -7.11 23.77 -41.28
C SER A 133 -8.21 24.16 -42.28
N GLY A 134 -8.06 25.22 -43.07
CA GLY A 134 -9.11 25.76 -43.94
C GLY A 134 -10.28 26.43 -43.19
N SER A 135 -10.31 26.31 -41.87
CA SER A 135 -11.31 26.87 -40.96
C SER A 135 -11.26 28.40 -40.91
N ARG A 136 -12.41 29.03 -40.66
CA ARG A 136 -12.50 30.49 -40.52
C ARG A 136 -12.33 30.91 -39.08
N TYR A 137 -11.71 32.07 -38.88
CA TYR A 137 -11.54 32.63 -37.54
C TYR A 137 -11.92 34.10 -37.44
N GLY A 138 -12.35 34.48 -36.24
CA GLY A 138 -12.38 35.85 -35.76
C GLY A 138 -11.30 36.04 -34.69
N ALA A 139 -10.80 37.25 -34.54
CA ALA A 139 -9.76 37.57 -33.57
C ALA A 139 -10.05 38.91 -32.89
N HIS A 140 -9.63 39.06 -31.64
CA HIS A 140 -9.74 40.28 -30.83
C HIS A 140 -8.44 40.51 -30.07
N TRP A 141 -7.91 41.73 -30.15
CA TRP A 141 -6.77 42.17 -29.35
C TRP A 141 -7.26 42.66 -27.99
N LEU A 142 -6.80 42.01 -26.93
CA LEU A 142 -7.09 42.39 -25.56
C LEU A 142 -5.90 43.13 -24.98
N CYS A 143 -6.07 44.45 -24.86
CA CYS A 143 -4.99 45.39 -24.58
C CYS A 143 -5.34 46.27 -23.37
N GLY A 144 -4.37 46.43 -22.47
CA GLY A 144 -4.39 47.50 -21.48
C GLY A 144 -5.15 47.23 -20.17
N SER A 145 -4.62 47.87 -19.12
CA SER A 145 -4.94 47.71 -17.70
C SER A 145 -4.46 46.38 -17.10
N GLN A 146 -3.74 46.47 -15.97
CA GLN A 146 -3.48 45.31 -15.14
C GLN A 146 -4.80 44.78 -14.56
N GLY A 147 -4.95 43.46 -14.55
CA GLY A 147 -6.15 42.78 -14.06
C GLY A 147 -6.39 41.48 -14.81
N VAL A 148 -7.56 40.90 -14.57
CA VAL A 148 -8.03 39.67 -15.22
C VAL A 148 -9.44 39.89 -15.74
N GLY A 149 -9.73 39.38 -16.93
CA GLY A 149 -11.08 39.31 -17.49
C GLY A 149 -11.49 37.87 -17.70
N ARG A 150 -12.72 37.52 -17.32
CA ARG A 150 -13.39 36.30 -17.77
C ARG A 150 -14.19 36.59 -19.02
N TYR A 151 -14.23 35.63 -19.94
CA TYR A 151 -15.11 35.62 -21.10
C TYR A 151 -15.87 34.30 -21.15
N THR A 152 -17.18 34.36 -21.35
CA THR A 152 -18.01 33.17 -21.61
C THR A 152 -18.42 33.16 -23.08
N LEU A 153 -18.09 32.10 -23.83
CA LEU A 153 -18.46 31.99 -25.24
C LEU A 153 -19.93 31.60 -25.41
N GLU A 154 -20.62 32.32 -26.28
CA GLU A 154 -21.93 32.00 -26.83
C GLU A 154 -21.83 32.02 -28.36
N ALA A 155 -21.89 30.85 -28.98
CA ALA A 155 -21.88 30.64 -30.42
C ALA A 155 -22.87 29.53 -30.78
N ALA A 156 -23.36 29.51 -32.03
CA ALA A 156 -24.26 28.47 -32.54
C ALA A 156 -23.52 27.39 -33.35
N PHE A 157 -22.22 27.25 -33.12
CA PHE A 157 -21.30 26.38 -33.87
C PHE A 157 -20.15 25.93 -32.96
N GLY A 158 -19.60 24.76 -33.23
CA GLY A 158 -18.38 24.29 -32.57
C GLY A 158 -17.18 25.14 -32.96
N SER A 159 -16.30 25.41 -32.01
CA SER A 159 -15.15 26.29 -32.22
C SER A 159 -13.98 25.97 -31.30
N THR A 160 -12.78 26.22 -31.81
CA THR A 160 -11.54 26.20 -31.05
C THR A 160 -11.16 27.63 -30.66
N ILE A 161 -11.10 27.89 -29.35
CA ILE A 161 -10.63 29.16 -28.79
C ILE A 161 -9.12 29.03 -28.51
N SER A 162 -8.33 30.02 -28.91
CA SER A 162 -6.88 30.03 -28.72
C SER A 162 -6.43 31.40 -28.22
N VAL A 163 -5.49 31.41 -27.27
CA VAL A 163 -4.87 32.63 -26.73
C VAL A 163 -3.43 32.68 -27.19
N LEU A 164 -3.02 33.79 -27.78
CA LEU A 164 -1.64 34.02 -28.22
C LEU A 164 -1.06 35.26 -27.53
N SER A 165 0.26 35.27 -27.32
CA SER A 165 1.00 36.45 -26.87
C SER A 165 1.01 37.55 -27.94
N GLU A 166 1.50 38.74 -27.59
CA GLU A 166 1.62 39.87 -28.53
C GLU A 166 2.49 39.53 -29.76
N GLU A 167 3.49 38.66 -29.56
CA GLU A 167 4.41 38.14 -30.58
C GLU A 167 3.84 36.95 -31.38
N GLY A 168 2.63 36.49 -31.07
CA GLY A 168 1.97 35.38 -31.76
C GLY A 168 2.38 33.98 -31.30
N LYS A 169 2.99 33.83 -30.12
CA LYS A 169 3.21 32.51 -29.50
C LYS A 169 1.90 32.01 -28.91
N LEU A 170 1.50 30.77 -29.20
CA LEU A 170 0.37 30.12 -28.53
C LEU A 170 0.66 29.98 -27.03
N ILE A 171 -0.24 30.52 -26.19
CA ILE A 171 -0.21 30.38 -24.73
C ILE A 171 -0.98 29.12 -24.35
N ASP A 172 -2.24 29.04 -24.78
CA ASP A 172 -3.17 27.96 -24.43
C ASP A 172 -4.31 27.86 -25.47
N ARG A 173 -5.05 26.73 -25.44
CA ARG A 173 -6.15 26.42 -26.37
C ARG A 173 -7.20 25.51 -25.72
N THR A 174 -8.48 25.81 -25.94
CA THR A 174 -9.61 24.89 -25.65
C THR A 174 -10.50 24.72 -26.88
N HIS A 175 -11.25 23.62 -26.92
CA HIS A 175 -12.34 23.40 -27.87
C HIS A 175 -13.69 23.56 -27.15
N ALA A 176 -14.69 24.04 -27.88
CA ALA A 176 -16.06 24.23 -27.42
C ALA A 176 -17.01 23.67 -28.49
N ASP A 177 -17.69 22.57 -28.18
CA ASP A 177 -18.72 21.98 -29.05
C ASP A 177 -19.89 22.95 -29.29
N ALA A 178 -20.66 22.75 -30.36
CA ALA A 178 -21.81 23.60 -30.69
C ALA A 178 -22.89 23.64 -29.58
N ASP A 179 -23.02 22.56 -28.82
CA ASP A 179 -23.95 22.43 -27.69
C ASP A 179 -23.34 22.88 -26.35
N SER A 180 -22.06 23.25 -26.31
CA SER A 180 -21.35 23.67 -25.10
C SER A 180 -21.68 25.12 -24.70
N ILE A 181 -22.86 25.31 -24.13
CA ILE A 181 -23.25 26.58 -23.52
C ILE A 181 -22.38 26.83 -22.29
N GLY A 182 -21.51 27.84 -22.33
CA GLY A 182 -20.81 28.34 -21.14
C GLY A 182 -19.32 28.08 -21.07
N GLN A 183 -18.63 27.72 -22.16
CA GLN A 183 -17.16 27.64 -22.18
C GLN A 183 -16.54 28.95 -21.67
N GLN A 184 -15.76 28.87 -20.58
CA GLN A 184 -15.11 30.03 -19.96
C GLN A 184 -13.64 30.17 -20.37
N VAL A 185 -13.18 31.41 -20.42
CA VAL A 185 -11.81 31.83 -20.72
C VAL A 185 -11.42 32.86 -19.68
N VAL A 186 -10.24 32.73 -19.05
CA VAL A 186 -9.76 33.63 -17.99
C VAL A 186 -8.41 34.22 -18.40
N LEU A 187 -8.39 35.51 -18.75
CA LEU A 187 -7.22 36.18 -19.32
C LEU A 187 -6.69 37.25 -18.38
N GLY A 188 -5.42 37.14 -17.99
CA GLY A 188 -4.71 38.20 -17.27
C GLY A 188 -3.81 39.01 -18.20
N SER A 189 -3.57 40.29 -17.86
CA SER A 189 -2.50 41.08 -18.48
C SER A 189 -1.64 41.77 -17.42
N GLN A 190 -0.33 41.82 -17.71
CA GLN A 190 0.67 42.54 -16.93
C GLN A 190 1.03 43.89 -17.57
N GLY A 191 0.04 44.79 -17.61
CA GLY A 191 0.26 46.21 -17.88
C GLY A 191 -0.16 46.64 -19.28
N LYS A 192 0.82 46.81 -20.17
CA LYS A 192 0.60 47.28 -21.55
C LYS A 192 0.62 46.17 -22.60
N ALA A 193 1.08 44.96 -22.23
CA ALA A 193 1.13 43.83 -23.15
C ALA A 193 -0.28 43.43 -23.60
N CYS A 194 -0.44 43.20 -24.89
CA CYS A 194 -1.67 42.71 -25.50
C CYS A 194 -1.66 41.19 -25.63
N GLN A 195 -2.84 40.57 -25.54
CA GLN A 195 -3.04 39.16 -25.91
C GLN A 195 -4.02 39.08 -27.07
N LEU A 196 -3.84 38.10 -27.97
CA LEU A 196 -4.74 37.85 -29.08
C LEU A 196 -5.65 36.68 -28.75
N LEU A 197 -6.95 36.96 -28.63
CA LEU A 197 -7.97 35.93 -28.48
C LEU A 197 -8.53 35.56 -29.86
N VAL A 198 -8.36 34.31 -30.27
CA VAL A 198 -8.78 33.81 -31.59
C VAL A 198 -9.87 32.75 -31.43
N ILE A 199 -10.99 32.94 -32.13
CA ILE A 199 -12.13 32.04 -32.18
C ILE A 199 -12.13 31.43 -33.58
N THR A 200 -11.67 30.19 -33.71
CA THR A 200 -11.68 29.44 -34.97
C THR A 200 -12.91 28.55 -34.98
N GLY A 201 -13.89 28.81 -35.84
CA GLY A 201 -15.03 27.91 -35.99
C GLY A 201 -14.63 26.63 -36.71
N ASP A 202 -15.39 25.55 -36.51
CA ASP A 202 -15.13 24.27 -37.15
C ASP A 202 -15.41 24.30 -38.67
N GLU A 203 -15.26 23.15 -39.35
CA GLU A 203 -15.44 23.08 -40.80
C GLU A 203 -16.85 23.52 -41.21
N GLY A 204 -16.93 24.57 -42.03
CA GLY A 204 -18.20 25.15 -42.47
C GLY A 204 -18.92 26.05 -41.44
N ALA A 205 -18.30 26.37 -40.29
CA ALA A 205 -18.90 27.25 -39.29
C ALA A 205 -19.09 28.69 -39.81
N PHE A 206 -20.30 29.20 -39.69
CA PHE A 206 -20.70 30.57 -40.00
C PHE A 206 -21.70 31.08 -38.96
N GLY A 207 -21.74 32.40 -38.75
CA GLY A 207 -22.71 33.07 -37.89
C GLY A 207 -22.06 33.86 -36.74
N PRO A 208 -22.90 34.49 -35.91
CA PRO A 208 -22.45 35.37 -34.83
C PRO A 208 -21.91 34.58 -33.63
N TYR A 209 -20.94 35.17 -32.94
CA TYR A 209 -20.53 34.76 -31.60
C TYR A 209 -20.46 35.97 -30.67
N THR A 210 -20.75 35.75 -29.40
CA THR A 210 -20.55 36.73 -28.32
C THR A 210 -19.65 36.11 -27.26
N LEU A 211 -18.64 36.84 -26.83
CA LEU A 211 -17.84 36.53 -25.66
C LEU A 211 -18.27 37.47 -24.55
N LYS A 212 -19.17 37.00 -23.68
CA LYS A 212 -19.66 37.77 -22.52
C LYS A 212 -18.50 38.01 -21.56
N GLY A 213 -17.97 39.22 -21.62
CA GLY A 213 -16.84 39.69 -20.84
C GLY A 213 -17.27 40.17 -19.46
N GLU A 214 -16.48 39.80 -18.44
CA GLU A 214 -16.61 40.26 -17.07
C GLU A 214 -15.21 40.59 -16.53
N LYS A 215 -15.04 41.79 -15.98
CA LYS A 215 -13.77 42.17 -15.35
C LYS A 215 -13.72 41.60 -13.93
N LEU A 216 -12.80 40.68 -13.69
CA LEU A 216 -12.57 40.11 -12.36
C LEU A 216 -11.70 41.06 -11.54
N SER A 217 -12.12 41.30 -10.30
CA SER A 217 -11.33 42.02 -9.31
C SER A 217 -10.74 41.02 -8.32
N PRO A 218 -9.48 41.18 -7.89
CA PRO A 218 -8.94 40.34 -6.83
C PRO A 218 -9.75 40.50 -5.55
N THR A 219 -9.92 39.41 -4.81
CA THR A 219 -10.52 39.44 -3.47
C THR A 219 -9.44 39.42 -2.39
N ASP A 220 -9.65 40.21 -1.34
CA ASP A 220 -8.85 40.13 -0.10
C ASP A 220 -9.39 39.03 0.85
N SER A 221 -10.34 38.21 0.39
CA SER A 221 -10.90 37.09 1.16
C SER A 221 -9.85 36.03 1.45
N THR A 222 -9.66 35.73 2.74
CA THR A 222 -8.93 34.56 3.21
C THR A 222 -9.81 33.30 3.30
N THR A 223 -11.04 33.35 2.78
CA THR A 223 -11.96 32.21 2.73
C THR A 223 -12.27 31.80 1.29
N LEU A 224 -12.31 30.50 1.05
CA LEU A 224 -12.76 29.90 -0.20
C LEU A 224 -14.29 29.84 -0.18
N PRO A 225 -15.01 30.51 -1.11
CA PRO A 225 -16.46 30.37 -1.20
C PRO A 225 -16.83 28.95 -1.66
N LEU A 226 -17.99 28.46 -1.20
CA LEU A 226 -18.67 27.31 -1.80
C LEU A 226 -19.63 27.79 -2.89
N ASN A 227 -19.72 27.06 -4.01
CA ASN A 227 -20.56 27.42 -5.16
C ASN A 227 -20.29 28.85 -5.65
N GLY A 228 -19.01 29.19 -5.82
CA GLY A 228 -18.56 30.55 -6.05
C GLY A 228 -17.20 30.64 -6.71
N GLN A 229 -16.62 31.83 -6.66
CA GLN A 229 -15.37 32.13 -7.36
C GLN A 229 -14.45 32.95 -6.48
N LEU A 230 -13.16 32.66 -6.59
CA LEU A 230 -12.10 33.39 -5.92
C LEU A 230 -11.03 33.74 -6.95
N MET A 231 -10.63 35.01 -7.01
CA MET A 231 -9.52 35.46 -7.82
C MET A 231 -8.53 36.20 -6.92
N ALA A 232 -7.25 35.85 -7.01
CA ALA A 232 -6.18 36.49 -6.25
C ALA A 232 -4.94 36.74 -7.12
N PRO A 233 -4.12 37.76 -6.81
CA PRO A 233 -2.76 37.83 -7.36
C PRO A 233 -1.96 36.64 -6.82
N LEU A 234 -1.14 36.04 -7.66
CA LEU A 234 -0.24 34.98 -7.25
C LEU A 234 0.98 35.61 -6.55
N ALA A 235 1.13 35.34 -5.26
CA ALA A 235 2.22 35.86 -4.45
C ALA A 235 3.53 35.10 -4.68
N ASP A 236 4.66 35.63 -4.17
CA ASP A 236 5.95 34.94 -4.18
C ASP A 236 6.07 33.82 -3.13
N LYS A 237 5.15 33.77 -2.17
CA LYS A 237 5.05 32.82 -1.05
C LYS A 237 3.75 32.01 -1.17
N SER A 238 3.66 30.91 -0.44
CA SER A 238 2.42 30.14 -0.31
C SER A 238 1.26 31.02 0.18
N GLN A 239 0.08 30.83 -0.40
CA GLN A 239 -1.18 31.51 -0.06
C GLN A 239 -2.19 30.48 0.42
N THR A 240 -2.93 30.79 1.48
CA THR A 240 -3.89 29.87 2.10
C THR A 240 -5.29 30.47 2.18
N TYR A 241 -6.30 29.63 1.93
CA TYR A 241 -7.72 29.99 2.00
C TYR A 241 -8.46 28.99 2.87
N GLN A 242 -9.18 29.50 3.87
CA GLN A 242 -9.97 28.69 4.78
C GLN A 242 -11.29 28.29 4.13
N LEU A 243 -11.65 27.02 4.24
CA LEU A 243 -12.93 26.47 3.81
C LEU A 243 -13.61 25.81 5.00
N LYS A 244 -14.86 26.20 5.26
CA LYS A 244 -15.69 25.53 6.28
C LYS A 244 -16.77 24.69 5.61
N VAL A 245 -16.77 23.41 5.94
CA VAL A 245 -17.73 22.42 5.44
C VAL A 245 -18.71 22.10 6.58
N GLU A 246 -20.00 22.39 6.38
CA GLU A 246 -21.03 22.15 7.42
C GLU A 246 -21.69 20.76 7.33
N ARG A 247 -21.67 20.18 6.12
CA ARG A 247 -22.31 18.90 5.77
C ARG A 247 -21.46 18.21 4.72
N PRO A 248 -21.50 16.87 4.62
CA PRO A 248 -20.70 16.20 3.61
C PRO A 248 -21.12 16.61 2.20
N MET A 249 -20.13 16.78 1.32
CA MET A 249 -20.31 17.24 -0.06
C MET A 249 -19.18 16.72 -0.94
N GLU A 250 -19.47 16.61 -2.23
CA GLU A 250 -18.46 16.51 -3.27
C GLU A 250 -18.09 17.94 -3.69
N LEU A 251 -16.79 18.23 -3.63
CA LEU A 251 -16.22 19.54 -3.90
C LEU A 251 -15.38 19.47 -5.17
N ASP A 252 -15.77 20.24 -6.18
CA ASP A 252 -15.05 20.46 -7.41
C ASP A 252 -14.47 21.87 -7.42
N ILE A 253 -13.18 22.01 -7.73
CA ILE A 253 -12.51 23.29 -7.91
C ILE A 253 -11.77 23.27 -9.24
N ALA A 254 -12.31 24.01 -10.21
CA ALA A 254 -11.61 24.33 -11.44
C ALA A 254 -10.63 25.48 -11.19
N ILE A 255 -9.36 25.27 -11.53
CA ILE A 255 -8.23 26.15 -11.18
C ILE A 255 -7.58 26.66 -12.46
N ALA A 256 -7.63 27.97 -12.66
CA ALA A 256 -6.90 28.68 -13.71
C ALA A 256 -5.66 29.37 -13.12
N ASP A 257 -4.47 28.85 -13.45
CA ASP A 257 -3.18 29.36 -13.01
C ASP A 257 -2.46 30.08 -14.17
N GLY A 258 -2.54 31.41 -14.18
CA GLY A 258 -1.88 32.24 -15.21
C GLY A 258 -0.35 32.14 -15.20
N SER A 259 0.26 31.61 -14.13
CA SER A 259 1.71 31.38 -14.06
C SER A 259 2.14 30.05 -14.68
N GLY A 260 1.20 29.10 -14.81
CA GLY A 260 1.43 27.74 -15.28
C GLY A 260 2.41 26.94 -14.44
N ARG A 261 2.61 27.31 -13.16
CA ARG A 261 3.66 26.79 -12.26
C ARG A 261 3.23 26.56 -10.82
N ALA A 262 1.98 26.85 -10.46
CA ALA A 262 1.48 26.65 -9.11
C ALA A 262 1.12 25.18 -8.85
N SER A 263 1.22 24.72 -7.60
CA SER A 263 0.45 23.58 -7.08
C SER A 263 -0.70 24.08 -6.20
N VAL A 264 -1.77 23.30 -6.12
CA VAL A 264 -2.91 23.56 -5.24
C VAL A 264 -3.27 22.27 -4.51
N MET A 265 -3.43 22.37 -3.19
CA MET A 265 -3.77 21.26 -2.29
C MET A 265 -4.84 21.70 -1.30
N LEU A 266 -5.82 20.85 -1.01
CA LEU A 266 -6.80 21.04 0.06
C LEU A 266 -6.53 20.02 1.17
N GLU A 267 -6.28 20.48 2.39
CA GLU A 267 -6.05 19.65 3.56
C GLU A 267 -7.03 19.97 4.70
N GLY A 268 -7.48 18.95 5.42
CA GLY A 268 -8.36 19.13 6.58
C GLY A 268 -9.08 17.83 6.96
N ASN A 269 -9.33 17.64 8.27
CA ASN A 269 -10.11 16.52 8.80
C ASN A 269 -9.70 15.13 8.22
N GLY A 270 -8.40 14.81 8.26
CA GLY A 270 -7.84 13.56 7.73
C GLY A 270 -7.91 13.41 6.20
N THR A 271 -8.38 14.43 5.48
CA THR A 271 -8.50 14.45 4.02
C THR A 271 -7.39 15.31 3.42
N GLU A 272 -6.82 14.86 2.31
CA GLU A 272 -5.78 15.55 1.55
C GLU A 272 -6.08 15.36 0.06
N LEU A 273 -6.40 16.44 -0.66
CA LEU A 273 -6.72 16.43 -2.08
C LEU A 273 -5.71 17.28 -2.85
N HIS A 274 -5.10 16.70 -3.88
CA HIS A 274 -4.13 17.36 -4.76
C HIS A 274 -4.77 17.69 -6.10
N ALA A 275 -4.61 18.94 -6.55
CA ALA A 275 -5.10 19.36 -7.86
C ALA A 275 -4.35 18.64 -8.99
N GLN A 276 -5.11 18.02 -9.89
CA GLN A 276 -4.60 17.31 -11.05
C GLN A 276 -4.41 18.28 -12.23
N PRO A 277 -3.26 18.26 -12.92
CA PRO A 277 -3.00 19.17 -14.03
C PRO A 277 -3.81 18.77 -15.29
N CYS A 278 -4.73 19.63 -15.69
CA CYS A 278 -5.50 19.50 -16.94
C CYS A 278 -4.76 20.08 -18.16
N GLY A 279 -3.71 20.87 -17.95
CA GLY A 279 -2.93 21.46 -19.05
C GLY A 279 -1.72 22.28 -18.59
N SER A 280 -1.25 23.18 -19.44
CA SER A 280 -0.18 24.14 -19.12
C SER A 280 -0.60 25.10 -18.00
N HIS A 281 -1.85 25.57 -18.02
CA HIS A 281 -2.37 26.60 -17.11
C HIS A 281 -3.68 26.23 -16.38
N SER A 282 -4.20 25.01 -16.57
CA SER A 282 -5.43 24.53 -15.93
C SER A 282 -5.17 23.34 -15.01
N GLN A 283 -5.87 23.28 -13.87
CA GLN A 283 -5.87 22.17 -12.92
C GLN A 283 -7.32 21.93 -12.42
N GLN A 284 -7.60 20.71 -11.97
CA GLN A 284 -8.87 20.32 -11.36
C GLN A 284 -8.60 19.66 -10.02
N LEU A 285 -9.22 20.14 -8.94
CA LEU A 285 -9.25 19.46 -7.65
C LEU A 285 -10.68 19.01 -7.39
N SER A 286 -10.90 17.70 -7.34
CA SER A 286 -12.21 17.10 -7.07
C SER A 286 -12.08 16.08 -5.94
N GLY A 287 -13.06 16.03 -5.05
CA GLY A 287 -13.12 15.01 -4.00
C GLY A 287 -14.20 15.25 -2.96
N TYR A 288 -14.45 14.21 -2.16
CA TYR A 288 -15.40 14.26 -1.05
C TYR A 288 -14.79 14.91 0.19
N VAL A 289 -15.52 15.85 0.80
CA VAL A 289 -15.14 16.50 2.07
C VAL A 289 -16.24 16.33 3.11
N MET A 290 -15.82 16.02 4.34
CA MET A 290 -16.69 15.83 5.50
C MET A 290 -16.92 17.16 6.24
N PRO A 291 -17.89 17.26 7.17
CA PRO A 291 -18.01 18.43 8.03
C PRO A 291 -16.71 18.71 8.78
N GLY A 292 -16.22 19.94 8.73
CA GLY A 292 -14.93 20.33 9.29
C GLY A 292 -14.38 21.64 8.72
N ASP A 293 -13.23 22.04 9.24
CA ASP A 293 -12.46 23.18 8.75
C ASP A 293 -11.27 22.65 7.90
N TYR A 294 -11.07 23.27 6.74
CA TYR A 294 -10.11 22.88 5.70
C TYR A 294 -9.27 24.09 5.28
N THR A 295 -8.04 23.85 4.86
CA THR A 295 -7.15 24.85 4.27
C THR A 295 -6.81 24.48 2.83
N LEU A 296 -7.12 25.37 1.89
CA LEU A 296 -6.62 25.31 0.52
C LEU A 296 -5.29 26.07 0.46
N SER A 297 -4.20 25.36 0.17
CA SER A 297 -2.85 25.88 0.05
C SER A 297 -2.44 25.98 -1.43
N ILE A 298 -1.86 27.12 -1.82
CA ILE A 298 -1.42 27.42 -3.19
C ILE A 298 0.07 27.74 -3.17
N GLU A 299 0.92 26.92 -3.81
CA GLU A 299 2.36 27.16 -3.87
C GLU A 299 2.82 27.62 -5.28
N PRO A 300 3.34 28.84 -5.44
CA PRO A 300 3.49 29.50 -6.75
C PRO A 300 4.62 28.98 -7.67
N LYS A 301 5.41 27.99 -7.22
CA LYS A 301 6.69 27.60 -7.87
C LYS A 301 6.95 26.08 -7.88
N GLN A 302 5.96 25.26 -7.57
CA GLN A 302 6.08 23.79 -7.52
C GLN A 302 5.03 23.11 -8.39
N LYS A 303 5.08 23.24 -9.72
CA LYS A 303 4.20 22.43 -10.58
C LYS A 303 4.58 20.95 -10.47
N PRO A 304 3.62 20.03 -10.22
CA PRO A 304 3.88 18.60 -10.33
C PRO A 304 4.44 18.26 -11.72
N GLN A 305 5.66 17.72 -11.77
CA GLN A 305 6.26 17.24 -13.02
C GLN A 305 5.81 15.80 -13.26
N HIS A 306 4.76 15.66 -14.09
CA HIS A 306 4.00 14.43 -14.33
C HIS A 306 3.26 13.87 -13.10
N VAL A 307 1.96 13.67 -13.30
CA VAL A 307 1.12 12.70 -12.59
C VAL A 307 0.51 11.82 -13.72
N PRO A 308 0.11 10.55 -13.49
CA PRO A 308 -0.32 9.64 -14.56
C PRO A 308 -1.51 10.15 -15.38
N GLU A 309 -1.87 9.43 -16.44
CA GLU A 309 -2.99 9.73 -17.35
C GLU A 309 -4.36 9.73 -16.63
N GLY A 310 -4.62 10.79 -15.85
CA GLY A 310 -5.95 11.12 -15.37
C GLY A 310 -6.87 11.38 -16.56
N ASN A 311 -8.10 10.88 -16.48
CA ASN A 311 -9.04 10.87 -17.59
C ASN A 311 -9.31 12.32 -18.07
N PRO A 312 -8.89 12.71 -19.30
CA PRO A 312 -9.01 14.10 -19.77
C PRO A 312 -10.45 14.62 -19.83
N SER A 313 -11.44 13.72 -19.75
CA SER A 313 -12.87 14.05 -19.77
C SER A 313 -13.40 14.69 -18.47
N GLN A 314 -12.65 14.66 -17.36
CA GLN A 314 -13.04 15.33 -16.11
C GLN A 314 -12.57 16.80 -16.03
N CYS A 315 -11.74 17.24 -16.97
CA CYS A 315 -11.30 18.62 -17.03
C CYS A 315 -12.42 19.52 -17.55
N SER A 316 -13.03 20.31 -16.66
CA SER A 316 -13.81 21.48 -17.05
C SER A 316 -12.88 22.48 -17.73
N GLY A 317 -12.78 22.37 -19.07
CA GLY A 317 -11.86 23.16 -19.87
C GLY A 317 -12.00 24.65 -19.55
N ASN A 318 -10.92 25.26 -19.09
CA ASN A 318 -10.83 26.69 -18.83
C ASN A 318 -9.56 27.17 -19.51
N LEU A 319 -9.72 28.04 -20.49
CA LEU A 319 -8.61 28.57 -21.28
C LEU A 319 -7.98 29.77 -20.56
N VAL A 320 -6.66 29.73 -20.32
CA VAL A 320 -6.01 30.69 -19.41
C VAL A 320 -4.93 31.52 -20.12
N GLY A 321 -4.90 32.83 -19.85
CA GLY A 321 -3.86 33.76 -20.32
C GLY A 321 -2.68 33.92 -19.35
N GLU A 322 -1.52 34.37 -19.84
CA GLU A 322 -0.30 34.54 -19.02
C GLU A 322 -0.45 35.65 -17.95
N GLY A 323 -0.11 35.36 -16.68
CA GLY A 323 0.01 36.36 -15.63
C GLY A 323 0.13 35.81 -14.19
N PRO A 324 0.67 36.59 -13.23
CA PRO A 324 0.75 36.22 -11.81
C PRO A 324 -0.62 36.35 -11.12
N PHE A 325 -1.56 35.49 -11.49
CA PHE A 325 -2.87 35.36 -10.85
C PHE A 325 -3.28 33.90 -10.75
N ILE A 326 -4.17 33.61 -9.81
CA ILE A 326 -4.93 32.36 -9.79
C ILE A 326 -6.41 32.69 -9.68
N ALA A 327 -7.23 31.97 -10.43
CA ALA A 327 -8.68 32.02 -10.36
C ALA A 327 -9.23 30.62 -10.08
N LEU A 328 -10.05 30.52 -9.05
CA LEU A 328 -10.71 29.30 -8.58
C LEU A 328 -12.20 29.44 -8.86
N THR A 329 -12.82 28.42 -9.42
CA THR A 329 -14.27 28.27 -9.46
C THR A 329 -14.64 27.01 -8.71
N SER A 330 -15.33 27.17 -7.57
CA SER A 330 -15.76 26.07 -6.73
C SER A 330 -17.22 25.71 -7.02
N HIS A 331 -17.50 24.42 -7.12
CA HIS A 331 -18.84 23.85 -7.12
C HIS A 331 -18.91 22.80 -6.00
N ALA A 332 -20.02 22.79 -5.26
CA ALA A 332 -20.21 21.95 -4.09
C ALA A 332 -21.55 21.23 -4.21
N THR A 333 -21.46 19.97 -4.64
CA THR A 333 -22.60 19.08 -4.82
C THR A 333 -22.91 18.43 -3.47
N ARG A 334 -24.09 18.73 -2.92
CA ARG A 334 -24.57 18.02 -1.72
C ARG A 334 -24.98 16.60 -2.12
N LEU A 335 -24.27 15.61 -1.58
CA LEU A 335 -24.67 14.21 -1.67
C LEU A 335 -25.63 13.84 -0.52
N PRO A 336 -26.48 12.81 -0.68
CA PRO A 336 -27.18 12.18 0.44
C PRO A 336 -26.18 11.67 1.50
N ASP A 337 -26.61 11.64 2.76
CA ASP A 337 -25.76 11.19 3.85
C ASP A 337 -25.31 9.73 3.59
N GLY A 338 -24.01 9.46 3.70
CA GLY A 338 -23.39 8.18 3.36
C GLY A 338 -23.01 7.98 1.88
N MET A 339 -23.45 8.83 0.95
CA MET A 339 -23.05 8.68 -0.47
C MET A 339 -21.70 9.33 -0.76
N ARG A 340 -20.70 8.55 -1.22
CA ARG A 340 -19.37 9.01 -1.62
C ARG A 340 -18.52 7.95 -2.34
N ASN A 341 -17.60 8.42 -3.19
CA ASN A 341 -16.65 7.62 -3.97
C ASN A 341 -15.19 7.67 -3.43
N GLY A 342 -14.99 8.13 -2.20
CA GLY A 342 -13.66 8.16 -1.58
C GLY A 342 -13.59 8.93 -0.27
N GLY A 343 -12.38 9.32 0.11
CA GLY A 343 -12.09 10.03 1.37
C GLY A 343 -11.88 9.10 2.58
N PRO A 344 -11.77 9.65 3.80
CA PRO A 344 -11.44 8.87 4.99
C PRO A 344 -12.61 7.98 5.45
N ILE A 345 -12.36 6.70 5.71
CA ILE A 345 -13.34 5.74 6.24
C ILE A 345 -13.08 5.47 7.74
N GLN A 346 -14.13 5.31 8.52
CA GLN A 346 -14.09 5.20 10.00
C GLN A 346 -14.85 3.95 10.51
N ASP A 347 -14.73 3.66 11.81
CA ASP A 347 -15.52 2.60 12.45
C ASP A 347 -17.03 2.88 12.34
N GLY A 348 -17.80 1.87 11.94
CA GLY A 348 -19.26 1.97 11.78
C GLY A 348 -19.72 2.72 10.52
N ASP A 349 -18.82 3.09 9.60
CA ASP A 349 -19.19 3.71 8.33
C ASP A 349 -20.01 2.75 7.47
N HIS A 350 -21.17 3.23 7.01
CA HIS A 350 -21.95 2.64 5.93
C HIS A 350 -21.97 3.60 4.74
N ILE A 351 -21.19 3.26 3.71
CA ILE A 351 -20.97 4.11 2.53
C ILE A 351 -21.74 3.53 1.35
N THR A 352 -22.37 4.39 0.56
CA THR A 352 -22.91 4.06 -0.77
C THR A 352 -22.05 4.75 -1.83
N GLY A 353 -21.45 4.01 -2.75
CA GLY A 353 -20.70 4.56 -3.87
C GLY A 353 -21.30 4.22 -5.22
N THR A 354 -20.70 4.79 -6.27
CA THR A 354 -20.94 4.46 -7.67
C THR A 354 -19.59 4.29 -8.37
N LEU A 355 -19.31 3.09 -8.87
CA LEU A 355 -18.12 2.79 -9.66
C LEU A 355 -18.32 3.29 -11.09
N ALA A 356 -17.32 3.95 -11.66
CA ALA A 356 -17.29 4.31 -13.08
C ALA A 356 -16.42 3.31 -13.87
N ALA A 357 -16.79 3.06 -15.12
CA ALA A 357 -16.14 2.06 -15.95
C ALA A 357 -14.61 2.30 -16.04
N GLY A 358 -13.84 1.31 -15.59
CA GLY A 358 -12.37 1.34 -15.63
C GLY A 358 -11.73 2.34 -14.66
N GLN A 359 -12.48 2.87 -13.69
CA GLN A 359 -12.01 3.83 -12.69
C GLN A 359 -12.37 3.31 -11.29
N PRO A 360 -11.41 2.71 -10.56
CA PRO A 360 -11.64 2.28 -9.19
C PRO A 360 -11.74 3.48 -8.24
N ASN A 361 -12.48 3.31 -7.15
CA ASN A 361 -12.68 4.34 -6.13
C ASN A 361 -11.78 4.06 -4.92
N THR A 362 -11.08 5.07 -4.40
CA THR A 362 -10.10 4.92 -3.30
C THR A 362 -10.50 5.69 -2.05
N TYR A 363 -10.44 4.98 -0.92
CA TYR A 363 -10.73 5.45 0.43
C TYR A 363 -9.45 5.40 1.27
N LEU A 364 -9.41 6.22 2.33
CA LEU A 364 -8.27 6.35 3.21
C LEU A 364 -8.59 5.80 4.59
N ILE A 365 -7.79 4.85 5.08
CA ILE A 365 -7.84 4.38 6.46
C ILE A 365 -6.66 5.04 7.18
N GLN A 366 -6.95 5.78 8.26
CA GLN A 366 -5.95 6.37 9.13
C GLN A 366 -6.08 5.71 10.50
N ILE A 367 -4.99 5.12 11.00
CA ILE A 367 -4.94 4.54 12.35
C ILE A 367 -3.85 5.22 13.20
N GLU A 368 -4.15 5.44 14.48
CA GLU A 368 -3.22 6.02 15.45
C GLU A 368 -2.56 4.96 16.36
N GLN A 369 -3.18 3.79 16.45
CA GLN A 369 -2.72 2.64 17.22
C GLN A 369 -3.06 1.33 16.48
N PRO A 370 -2.48 0.16 16.87
CA PRO A 370 -2.80 -1.12 16.26
C PRO A 370 -4.31 -1.39 16.26
N THR A 371 -4.84 -1.78 15.10
CA THR A 371 -6.30 -1.86 14.88
C THR A 371 -6.64 -3.05 13.99
N ARG A 372 -7.58 -3.91 14.41
CA ARG A 372 -8.21 -4.88 13.52
C ARG A 372 -9.26 -4.16 12.70
N ILE A 373 -9.25 -4.34 11.38
CA ILE A 373 -10.30 -3.85 10.49
C ILE A 373 -11.05 -5.00 9.82
N GLU A 374 -12.32 -4.77 9.55
CA GLU A 374 -13.15 -5.57 8.66
C GLU A 374 -13.92 -4.61 7.76
N VAL A 375 -13.82 -4.81 6.44
CA VAL A 375 -14.57 -4.03 5.45
C VAL A 375 -15.23 -4.97 4.45
N VAL A 376 -16.53 -4.83 4.29
CA VAL A 376 -17.34 -5.61 3.35
C VAL A 376 -17.77 -4.69 2.20
N ALA A 377 -17.53 -5.12 0.96
CA ALA A 377 -18.07 -4.50 -0.23
C ALA A 377 -19.23 -5.32 -0.77
N THR A 378 -20.33 -4.67 -1.15
CA THR A 378 -21.43 -5.36 -1.86
C THR A 378 -21.89 -4.60 -3.08
N SER A 379 -22.22 -5.33 -4.14
CA SER A 379 -22.80 -4.80 -5.37
C SER A 379 -23.77 -5.80 -5.99
N SER A 380 -24.86 -5.30 -6.56
CA SER A 380 -25.78 -6.09 -7.40
C SER A 380 -25.57 -5.85 -8.89
N GLU A 381 -24.62 -4.99 -9.26
CA GLU A 381 -24.40 -4.50 -10.62
C GLU A 381 -23.07 -4.99 -11.22
N PHE A 382 -22.11 -5.38 -10.39
CA PHE A 382 -20.79 -5.89 -10.79
C PHE A 382 -20.18 -6.77 -9.69
N ASP A 383 -19.14 -7.52 -10.04
CA ASP A 383 -18.37 -8.34 -9.09
C ASP A 383 -17.33 -7.47 -8.37
N THR A 384 -17.41 -7.35 -7.04
CA THR A 384 -16.56 -6.39 -6.32
C THR A 384 -15.13 -6.91 -6.15
N LEU A 385 -14.15 -6.00 -6.17
CA LEU A 385 -12.77 -6.29 -5.78
C LEU A 385 -12.33 -5.23 -4.76
N LEU A 386 -12.00 -5.66 -3.54
CA LEU A 386 -11.32 -4.84 -2.54
C LEU A 386 -9.82 -5.06 -2.59
N GLN A 387 -9.05 -3.97 -2.50
CA GLN A 387 -7.59 -3.99 -2.37
C GLN A 387 -7.16 -3.02 -1.26
N LEU A 388 -6.39 -3.50 -0.30
CA LEU A 388 -5.82 -2.71 0.79
C LEU A 388 -4.31 -2.65 0.65
N SER A 389 -3.76 -1.44 0.72
CA SER A 389 -2.30 -1.24 0.70
C SER A 389 -1.83 -0.14 1.64
N GLY A 390 -0.62 -0.25 2.16
CA GLY A 390 0.00 0.77 3.01
C GLY A 390 0.85 0.18 4.13
N GLN A 391 1.89 0.89 4.57
CA GLN A 391 2.79 0.49 5.68
C GLN A 391 3.39 -0.94 5.60
N GLY A 392 3.44 -1.55 4.41
CA GLY A 392 3.89 -2.94 4.20
C GLY A 392 2.77 -3.97 4.07
N VAL A 393 1.52 -3.60 4.37
CA VAL A 393 0.32 -4.42 4.06
C VAL A 393 0.03 -4.34 2.56
N GLN A 394 -0.23 -5.49 1.95
CA GLN A 394 -0.88 -5.63 0.63
C GLN A 394 -1.82 -6.83 0.70
N GLN A 395 -3.13 -6.58 0.61
CA GLN A 395 -4.16 -7.61 0.66
C GLN A 395 -5.24 -7.30 -0.38
N GLN A 396 -5.90 -8.32 -0.90
CA GLN A 396 -7.07 -8.17 -1.76
C GLN A 396 -8.05 -9.31 -1.53
N ASP A 397 -9.32 -9.05 -1.83
CA ASP A 397 -10.42 -10.00 -1.73
C ASP A 397 -11.50 -9.62 -2.74
N ASP A 398 -12.05 -10.60 -3.44
CA ASP A 398 -13.14 -10.47 -4.42
C ASP A 398 -14.44 -11.11 -3.90
N ASP A 399 -14.40 -12.34 -3.36
CA ASP A 399 -15.59 -13.13 -3.01
C ASP A 399 -15.80 -13.47 -1.52
N GLY A 400 -15.00 -12.90 -0.61
CA GLY A 400 -14.96 -13.26 0.82
C GLY A 400 -16.23 -12.98 1.63
N ALA A 401 -17.16 -12.16 1.13
CA ALA A 401 -18.50 -11.98 1.70
C ALA A 401 -19.56 -12.93 1.11
N GLY A 402 -19.18 -13.71 0.08
CA GLY A 402 -20.01 -14.69 -0.60
C GLY A 402 -20.74 -14.14 -1.83
N GLY A 403 -20.74 -14.95 -2.89
CA GLY A 403 -21.30 -14.56 -4.18
C GLY A 403 -20.27 -13.77 -4.99
N THR A 404 -20.53 -12.49 -5.21
CA THR A 404 -19.71 -11.54 -5.98
C THR A 404 -19.40 -10.30 -5.12
N ASN A 405 -19.17 -10.54 -3.83
CA ASN A 405 -19.09 -9.54 -2.78
C ASN A 405 -17.83 -9.80 -1.94
N SER A 406 -17.02 -8.77 -1.74
CA SER A 406 -15.72 -8.90 -1.07
C SER A 406 -15.82 -8.66 0.44
N LYS A 407 -14.97 -9.33 1.22
CA LYS A 407 -14.74 -9.05 2.64
C LYS A 407 -13.25 -9.08 2.95
N LEU A 408 -12.70 -7.92 3.25
CA LEU A 408 -11.32 -7.80 3.70
C LEU A 408 -11.28 -7.76 5.24
N SER A 409 -10.46 -8.61 5.87
CA SER A 409 -10.24 -8.64 7.32
C SER A 409 -8.74 -8.61 7.60
N SER A 410 -8.26 -7.56 8.29
CA SER A 410 -6.81 -7.30 8.41
C SER A 410 -6.42 -6.72 9.78
N PHE A 411 -5.15 -6.88 10.14
CA PHE A 411 -4.55 -6.32 11.36
C PHE A 411 -3.58 -5.20 10.98
N LEU A 412 -3.98 -3.95 11.16
CA LEU A 412 -3.17 -2.78 10.86
C LEU A 412 -2.28 -2.45 12.07
N VAL A 413 -1.02 -2.85 11.99
CA VAL A 413 -0.06 -2.77 13.10
C VAL A 413 0.61 -1.40 13.23
N LYS A 414 0.92 -0.76 12.08
CA LYS A 414 1.75 0.45 12.04
C LYS A 414 0.85 1.70 11.95
N PRO A 415 0.90 2.61 12.94
CA PRO A 415 0.19 3.88 12.86
C PRO A 415 0.52 4.62 11.56
N GLY A 416 -0.50 5.22 10.94
CA GLY A 416 -0.36 5.88 9.65
C GLY A 416 -1.53 5.67 8.71
N ARG A 417 -1.27 6.00 7.44
CA ARG A 417 -2.24 5.99 6.35
C ARG A 417 -2.12 4.70 5.53
N TYR A 418 -3.29 4.19 5.16
CA TYR A 418 -3.52 3.05 4.28
C TYR A 418 -4.57 3.44 3.23
N GLU A 419 -4.49 2.84 2.05
CA GLU A 419 -5.40 3.05 0.94
C GLU A 419 -6.24 1.79 0.71
N LEU A 420 -7.56 1.95 0.77
CA LEU A 420 -8.53 0.91 0.44
C LEU A 420 -9.19 1.28 -0.89
N THR A 421 -8.94 0.48 -1.91
CA THR A 421 -9.48 0.66 -3.25
C THR A 421 -10.59 -0.37 -3.50
N ILE A 422 -11.71 0.09 -4.04
CA ILE A 422 -12.77 -0.78 -4.59
C ILE A 422 -12.81 -0.63 -6.11
N GLY A 423 -12.77 -1.77 -6.80
CA GLY A 423 -13.00 -1.88 -8.25
C GLY A 423 -14.00 -2.98 -8.57
N ALA A 424 -14.08 -3.32 -9.86
CA ALA A 424 -14.74 -4.52 -10.33
C ALA A 424 -13.71 -5.61 -10.66
N TYR A 425 -13.99 -6.85 -10.27
CA TYR A 425 -13.15 -8.00 -10.57
C TYR A 425 -13.26 -8.40 -12.04
N ASP A 426 -12.12 -8.51 -12.74
CA ASP A 426 -11.96 -8.92 -14.15
C ASP A 426 -12.83 -8.22 -15.24
N ASP A 427 -13.62 -7.20 -14.89
CA ASP A 427 -14.42 -6.39 -15.83
C ASP A 427 -14.11 -4.89 -15.68
N ASN A 428 -13.26 -4.37 -16.57
CA ASN A 428 -12.95 -2.94 -16.62
C ASN A 428 -14.03 -2.08 -17.32
N THR A 429 -15.13 -2.68 -17.77
CA THR A 429 -16.31 -1.98 -18.32
C THR A 429 -17.45 -1.88 -17.32
N ALA A 430 -17.39 -2.64 -16.23
CA ALA A 430 -18.34 -2.61 -15.14
C ALA A 430 -18.45 -1.20 -14.51
N ALA A 431 -19.69 -0.76 -14.34
CA ALA A 431 -20.07 0.46 -13.65
C ALA A 431 -21.41 0.22 -12.95
N GLY A 432 -21.63 0.86 -11.81
CA GLY A 432 -22.84 0.63 -11.01
C GLY A 432 -22.67 1.04 -9.55
N ARG A 433 -23.71 0.88 -8.75
CA ARG A 433 -23.67 1.22 -7.33
C ARG A 433 -23.13 0.08 -6.47
N TYR A 434 -22.48 0.45 -5.38
CA TYR A 434 -22.01 -0.47 -4.34
C TYR A 434 -22.24 0.11 -2.94
N THR A 435 -22.08 -0.73 -1.92
CA THR A 435 -21.90 -0.29 -0.54
C THR A 435 -20.57 -0.75 0.04
N LEU A 436 -20.06 -0.01 1.02
CA LEU A 436 -18.99 -0.44 1.94
C LEU A 436 -19.52 -0.36 3.37
N ASP A 437 -19.36 -1.45 4.11
CA ASP A 437 -19.63 -1.53 5.55
C ASP A 437 -18.30 -1.75 6.28
N ALA A 438 -17.91 -0.84 7.17
CA ALA A 438 -16.64 -0.89 7.90
C ALA A 438 -16.82 -1.07 9.41
N GLN A 439 -15.99 -1.94 10.00
CA GLN A 439 -15.91 -2.18 11.44
C GLN A 439 -14.44 -2.22 11.86
N PHE A 440 -14.03 -1.29 12.71
CA PHE A 440 -12.66 -1.20 13.23
C PHE A 440 -12.64 -1.43 14.74
N SER A 441 -11.69 -2.23 15.22
CA SER A 441 -11.49 -2.50 16.63
C SER A 441 -10.05 -2.19 17.00
N ALA A 442 -9.85 -1.10 17.72
CA ALA A 442 -8.56 -0.76 18.31
C ALA A 442 -8.09 -1.88 19.26
N ILE A 443 -6.81 -2.18 19.22
CA ILE A 443 -6.17 -3.23 20.01
C ILE A 443 -5.47 -2.55 21.19
N ASP A 444 -5.86 -2.92 22.41
CA ASP A 444 -5.40 -2.34 23.69
C ASP A 444 -4.31 -3.19 24.36
N THR A 445 -3.68 -4.08 23.60
CA THR A 445 -2.52 -4.90 24.00
C THR A 445 -1.29 -4.42 23.24
N ASP A 446 -0.09 -4.69 23.78
CA ASP A 446 1.16 -4.40 23.09
C ASP A 446 1.22 -5.21 21.78
N PHE A 447 0.86 -4.58 20.66
CA PHE A 447 0.81 -5.20 19.34
C PHE A 447 1.83 -4.53 18.44
N ARG A 448 2.94 -5.22 18.19
CA ARG A 448 4.07 -4.74 17.40
C ARG A 448 4.90 -5.91 16.92
N ASN A 449 5.55 -5.74 15.77
CA ASN A 449 6.41 -6.77 15.18
C ASN A 449 7.88 -6.67 15.62
N GLU A 450 8.26 -5.61 16.34
CA GLU A 450 9.65 -5.32 16.66
C GLU A 450 9.83 -4.53 17.97
N GLY A 451 11.10 -4.39 18.41
CA GLY A 451 11.51 -3.57 19.55
C GLY A 451 11.78 -4.35 20.84
N ASP A 452 12.02 -3.64 21.93
CA ASP A 452 12.56 -4.23 23.16
C ASP A 452 11.50 -5.04 23.92
N VAL A 453 11.92 -6.06 24.66
CA VAL A 453 11.09 -6.90 25.54
C VAL A 453 11.85 -7.21 26.84
N ASP A 454 11.14 -7.16 27.96
CA ASP A 454 11.65 -7.50 29.29
C ASP A 454 11.07 -8.82 29.80
N LEU A 455 11.61 -9.37 30.89
CA LEU A 455 10.98 -10.47 31.61
C LEU A 455 9.59 -10.07 32.12
N GLY A 456 8.58 -10.89 31.82
CA GLY A 456 7.16 -10.62 32.04
C GLY A 456 6.44 -10.00 30.82
N SER A 457 7.14 -9.75 29.70
CA SER A 457 6.51 -9.21 28.49
C SER A 457 5.56 -10.22 27.85
N ASN A 458 4.45 -9.70 27.33
CA ASN A 458 3.50 -10.46 26.53
C ASN A 458 3.05 -9.57 25.36
N VAL A 459 3.52 -9.89 24.17
CA VAL A 459 3.44 -9.06 22.96
C VAL A 459 2.69 -9.81 21.88
N MET A 460 1.70 -9.17 21.25
CA MET A 460 1.12 -9.68 20.01
C MET A 460 1.88 -9.13 18.80
N GLY A 461 1.93 -9.88 17.72
CA GLY A 461 2.44 -9.41 16.45
C GLY A 461 1.74 -10.07 15.27
N MET A 462 2.12 -9.67 14.06
CA MET A 462 1.60 -10.18 12.80
C MET A 462 2.77 -10.66 11.93
N ARG A 463 2.80 -11.96 11.61
CA ARG A 463 3.72 -12.53 10.61
C ARG A 463 3.11 -12.31 9.23
N GLU A 464 3.67 -11.38 8.48
CA GLU A 464 3.32 -11.12 7.08
C GLU A 464 4.22 -11.93 6.14
N THR A 465 3.85 -12.07 4.85
CA THR A 465 4.67 -12.78 3.85
C THR A 465 6.05 -12.13 3.64
N PHE A 466 6.14 -10.82 3.84
CA PHE A 466 7.37 -10.04 3.72
C PHE A 466 7.56 -9.17 4.96
N GLY A 467 8.81 -9.05 5.42
CA GLY A 467 9.16 -8.34 6.63
C GLY A 467 9.95 -9.21 7.61
N THR A 468 10.35 -8.61 8.72
CA THR A 468 11.04 -9.25 9.83
C THR A 468 10.26 -8.99 11.10
N ASN A 469 10.19 -9.99 11.97
CA ASN A 469 9.58 -9.90 13.27
C ASN A 469 10.70 -10.15 14.30
N GLN A 470 11.24 -9.07 14.89
CA GLN A 470 12.49 -9.12 15.66
C GLN A 470 12.43 -8.26 16.93
N TYR A 471 12.63 -8.91 18.07
CA TYR A 471 12.64 -8.27 19.40
C TYR A 471 14.02 -8.33 20.06
N THR A 472 14.28 -7.43 20.99
CA THR A 472 15.51 -7.42 21.80
C THR A 472 15.18 -7.67 23.27
N LEU A 473 15.67 -8.77 23.84
CA LEU A 473 15.56 -9.10 25.26
C LEU A 473 16.80 -8.59 26.01
N HIS A 474 16.59 -7.76 27.02
CA HIS A 474 17.65 -7.25 27.90
C HIS A 474 17.63 -7.95 29.25
N LEU A 475 18.79 -8.46 29.70
CA LEU A 475 18.94 -9.11 31.00
C LEU A 475 20.04 -8.44 31.83
N GLU A 476 19.70 -7.89 32.99
CA GLU A 476 20.67 -7.25 33.89
C GLU A 476 21.60 -8.25 34.61
N GLN A 477 21.16 -9.50 34.74
CA GLN A 477 21.87 -10.58 35.42
C GLN A 477 21.50 -11.95 34.84
N THR A 478 22.30 -12.97 35.13
CA THR A 478 22.02 -14.34 34.72
C THR A 478 20.62 -14.76 35.18
N SER A 479 19.79 -15.22 34.25
CA SER A 479 18.36 -15.51 34.47
C SER A 479 17.97 -16.80 33.76
N GLU A 480 17.11 -17.58 34.40
CA GLU A 480 16.41 -18.69 33.72
C GLU A 480 15.20 -18.07 33.00
N VAL A 481 15.10 -18.31 31.69
CA VAL A 481 14.04 -17.74 30.84
C VAL A 481 13.19 -18.84 30.22
N ASN A 482 11.93 -18.54 30.00
CA ASN A 482 10.95 -19.37 29.32
C ASN A 482 10.23 -18.49 28.28
N ILE A 483 10.63 -18.60 27.03
CA ILE A 483 10.13 -17.79 25.92
C ILE A 483 9.19 -18.64 25.08
N ASN A 484 7.92 -18.27 25.04
CA ASN A 484 6.87 -19.00 24.34
C ASN A 484 6.38 -18.18 23.15
N LEU A 485 6.31 -18.81 21.99
CA LEU A 485 5.75 -18.26 20.76
C LEU A 485 4.56 -19.13 20.35
N THR A 486 3.40 -18.51 20.18
CA THR A 486 2.16 -19.22 19.83
C THR A 486 1.42 -18.58 18.67
N SER A 487 0.83 -19.40 17.80
CA SER A 487 -0.08 -18.96 16.74
C SER A 487 -1.11 -20.05 16.41
N ASP A 488 -2.36 -19.64 16.21
CA ASP A 488 -3.42 -20.50 15.65
C ASP A 488 -3.43 -20.47 14.10
N ASN A 489 -2.58 -19.64 13.48
CA ASN A 489 -2.64 -19.31 12.05
C ASN A 489 -1.46 -19.86 11.22
N PHE A 490 -0.32 -20.13 11.85
CA PHE A 490 0.87 -20.64 11.18
C PHE A 490 1.72 -21.48 12.12
N ASP A 491 2.54 -22.35 11.55
CA ASP A 491 3.48 -23.19 12.32
C ASP A 491 4.72 -22.36 12.67
N THR A 492 4.98 -22.16 13.96
CA THR A 492 5.87 -21.10 14.45
C THR A 492 7.33 -21.51 14.44
N ILE A 493 8.25 -20.55 14.27
CA ILE A 493 9.69 -20.76 14.48
C ILE A 493 10.22 -19.63 15.36
N LEU A 494 10.74 -19.97 16.53
CA LEU A 494 11.41 -19.05 17.45
C LEU A 494 12.94 -19.25 17.38
N LYS A 495 13.67 -18.18 17.08
CA LYS A 495 15.14 -18.15 17.14
C LYS A 495 15.65 -17.12 18.14
N LEU A 496 16.44 -17.58 19.11
CA LEU A 496 17.18 -16.75 20.06
C LEU A 496 18.67 -16.69 19.68
N SER A 497 19.26 -15.50 19.61
CA SER A 497 20.72 -15.35 19.45
C SER A 497 21.28 -14.17 20.25
N GLY A 498 22.46 -14.35 20.85
CA GLY A 498 23.12 -13.32 21.66
C GLY A 498 24.14 -13.90 22.64
N ASN A 499 25.19 -13.15 23.00
CA ASN A 499 26.21 -13.59 23.97
C ASN A 499 26.83 -14.99 23.74
N GLY A 500 26.87 -15.47 22.49
CA GLY A 500 27.37 -16.81 22.14
C GLY A 500 26.34 -17.93 22.23
N GLN A 501 25.10 -17.63 22.65
CA GLN A 501 23.94 -18.49 22.48
C GLN A 501 23.38 -18.33 21.05
N ASP A 502 23.01 -19.44 20.43
CA ASP A 502 22.21 -19.50 19.21
C ASP A 502 21.30 -20.73 19.31
N GLN A 503 20.01 -20.50 19.56
CA GLN A 503 19.01 -21.54 19.81
C GLN A 503 17.83 -21.33 18.86
N VAL A 504 17.28 -22.42 18.34
CA VAL A 504 16.10 -22.43 17.46
C VAL A 504 15.19 -23.54 17.92
N ASN A 505 13.89 -23.25 17.99
CA ASN A 505 12.85 -24.24 18.20
C ASN A 505 11.65 -23.87 17.32
N ASP A 506 11.04 -24.87 16.71
CA ASP A 506 9.84 -24.80 15.90
C ASP A 506 8.66 -25.48 16.62
N ASP A 507 8.84 -26.74 17.08
CA ASP A 507 7.79 -27.52 17.74
C ASP A 507 7.98 -27.78 19.25
N VAL A 508 6.86 -27.98 19.96
CA VAL A 508 6.82 -28.28 21.40
C VAL A 508 5.69 -29.24 21.70
N ASP A 509 5.97 -30.27 22.50
CA ASP A 509 4.98 -31.20 23.06
C ASP A 509 4.03 -31.84 22.00
N GLY A 510 4.46 -31.88 20.73
CA GLY A 510 3.71 -32.39 19.57
C GLY A 510 2.76 -31.39 18.90
N GLY A 511 2.83 -30.09 19.23
CA GLY A 511 2.12 -29.00 18.56
C GLY A 511 3.03 -28.10 17.71
N THR A 512 2.42 -27.12 17.04
CA THR A 512 3.05 -26.16 16.09
C THR A 512 3.48 -24.84 16.73
N ASN A 513 3.71 -24.85 18.05
CA ASN A 513 4.07 -23.68 18.85
C ASN A 513 5.49 -23.88 19.39
N SER A 514 6.31 -22.83 19.41
CA SER A 514 7.71 -22.91 19.85
C SER A 514 7.91 -22.44 21.31
N ARG A 515 8.87 -23.05 22.01
CA ARG A 515 9.31 -22.69 23.37
C ARG A 515 10.83 -22.81 23.48
N ILE A 516 11.48 -21.73 23.93
CA ILE A 516 12.89 -21.75 24.34
C ILE A 516 12.94 -21.56 25.85
N GLN A 517 13.31 -22.64 26.58
CA GLN A 517 13.62 -22.57 28.00
C GLN A 517 15.13 -22.80 28.22
N THR A 518 15.83 -21.81 28.75
CA THR A 518 17.29 -21.86 28.87
C THR A 518 17.82 -20.88 29.92
N LEU A 519 19.10 -21.01 30.28
CA LEU A 519 19.79 -20.07 31.16
C LEU A 519 20.56 -19.06 30.31
N LEU A 520 20.26 -17.78 30.50
CA LEU A 520 20.92 -16.69 29.77
C LEU A 520 21.74 -15.83 30.75
N PRO A 521 23.06 -15.63 30.51
CA PRO A 521 23.85 -14.60 31.17
C PRO A 521 23.27 -13.19 31.02
N ALA A 522 23.82 -12.24 31.79
CA ALA A 522 23.52 -10.82 31.60
C ALA A 522 23.91 -10.32 30.19
N GLY A 523 23.08 -9.47 29.59
CA GLY A 523 23.29 -8.80 28.31
C GLY A 523 22.09 -8.88 27.38
N ASP A 524 22.35 -8.68 26.09
CA ASP A 524 21.33 -8.45 25.07
C ASP A 524 21.17 -9.66 24.15
N TYR A 525 19.92 -10.05 23.90
CA TYR A 525 19.53 -11.19 23.07
C TYR A 525 18.52 -10.76 22.01
N THR A 526 18.69 -11.26 20.79
CA THR A 526 17.74 -11.05 19.68
C THR A 526 16.80 -12.24 19.60
N LEU A 527 15.49 -11.97 19.60
CA LEU A 527 14.44 -12.97 19.33
C LEU A 527 13.90 -12.70 17.93
N ASN A 528 14.09 -13.66 17.01
CA ASN A 528 13.49 -13.62 15.67
C ASN A 528 12.30 -14.58 15.63
N ILE A 529 11.19 -14.08 15.11
CA ILE A 529 9.95 -14.82 14.89
C ILE A 529 9.84 -15.11 13.40
N ASP A 530 9.72 -16.37 13.04
CA ASP A 530 9.48 -16.84 11.68
C ASP A 530 8.38 -17.91 11.68
N SER A 531 8.10 -18.48 10.51
CA SER A 531 7.02 -19.43 10.26
C SER A 531 7.51 -20.54 9.33
N TYR A 532 7.21 -21.79 9.63
CA TYR A 532 7.49 -22.90 8.72
C TYR A 532 6.61 -22.80 7.47
N GLU A 533 5.30 -22.60 7.66
CA GLU A 533 4.33 -22.27 6.61
C GLU A 533 3.19 -21.43 7.20
N GLY A 534 2.71 -20.44 6.45
CA GLY A 534 1.57 -19.58 6.81
C GLY A 534 1.94 -18.14 7.17
N THR A 535 0.91 -17.34 7.43
CA THR A 535 0.96 -15.95 7.90
C THR A 535 -0.20 -15.70 8.85
N GLY A 536 -0.09 -14.69 9.72
CA GLY A 536 -1.15 -14.35 10.66
C GLY A 536 -0.65 -13.78 11.99
N PRO A 537 -1.56 -13.54 12.94
CA PRO A 537 -1.21 -13.08 14.27
C PRO A 537 -0.44 -14.16 15.06
N TYR A 538 0.40 -13.72 15.98
CA TYR A 538 1.06 -14.55 16.99
C TYR A 538 1.13 -13.82 18.33
N GLN A 539 1.43 -14.59 19.39
CA GLN A 539 1.70 -14.08 20.73
C GLN A 539 3.08 -14.56 21.18
N LEU A 540 3.92 -13.62 21.62
CA LEU A 540 5.24 -13.85 22.20
C LEU A 540 5.16 -13.52 23.70
N SER A 541 5.36 -14.53 24.55
CA SER A 541 5.50 -14.36 25.98
C SER A 541 6.94 -14.62 26.41
N VAL A 542 7.53 -13.68 27.14
CA VAL A 542 8.89 -13.77 27.67
C VAL A 542 8.79 -13.84 29.19
N GLU A 543 8.85 -15.04 29.76
CA GLU A 543 8.90 -15.23 31.20
C GLU A 543 10.32 -15.55 31.67
N GLY A 544 10.58 -15.37 32.96
CA GLY A 544 11.85 -15.76 33.56
C GLY A 544 12.07 -15.19 34.95
N HIS A 545 13.10 -15.66 35.62
CA HIS A 545 13.54 -15.15 36.91
C HIS A 545 15.07 -15.10 37.01
N PRO A 546 15.63 -14.21 37.85
CA PRO A 546 17.02 -14.27 38.22
C PRO A 546 17.43 -15.67 38.66
N PHE A 547 18.61 -16.09 38.23
CA PHE A 547 19.19 -17.37 38.62
C PHE A 547 20.01 -17.18 39.90
N ASP A 548 19.54 -17.76 41.00
CA ASP A 548 20.15 -17.66 42.34
C ASP A 548 21.13 -18.79 42.66
N GLY A 549 21.27 -19.77 41.76
CA GLY A 549 22.15 -20.92 41.91
C GLY A 549 23.65 -20.60 41.70
N GLN A 550 24.50 -21.53 42.14
CA GLN A 550 25.93 -21.49 41.80
C GLN A 550 26.19 -22.31 40.54
N LEU A 551 26.52 -21.67 39.42
CA LEU A 551 27.08 -22.37 38.25
C LEU A 551 28.47 -22.93 38.59
N ARG A 552 28.74 -24.18 38.21
CA ARG A 552 30.02 -24.85 38.43
C ARG A 552 30.57 -25.42 37.11
N PRO A 553 31.78 -25.00 36.68
CA PRO A 553 32.32 -25.38 35.38
C PRO A 553 32.64 -26.87 35.29
N ASN A 554 32.51 -27.43 34.09
CA ASN A 554 32.89 -28.80 33.78
C ASN A 554 34.37 -29.05 34.17
N GLY A 555 34.64 -30.15 34.87
CA GLY A 555 35.94 -30.53 35.43
C GLY A 555 36.21 -30.04 36.87
N ALA A 556 35.29 -29.31 37.50
CA ALA A 556 35.48 -28.82 38.87
C ALA A 556 35.40 -29.92 39.95
N GLU A 557 35.96 -29.64 41.13
CA GLU A 557 35.71 -30.48 42.32
C GLU A 557 34.30 -30.25 42.90
N ALA A 558 33.76 -31.29 43.51
CA ALA A 558 32.58 -31.25 44.36
C ALA A 558 32.78 -32.05 45.66
N ARG A 559 31.97 -31.78 46.67
CA ARG A 559 32.06 -32.30 48.04
C ARG A 559 30.65 -32.54 48.59
N SER A 560 30.58 -33.33 49.66
CA SER A 560 29.34 -33.46 50.45
C SER A 560 28.85 -32.10 50.94
N GLY A 561 27.54 -31.86 50.83
CA GLY A 561 26.88 -30.59 51.13
C GLY A 561 26.87 -29.59 49.97
N ASP A 562 27.43 -29.92 48.80
CA ASP A 562 27.35 -29.07 47.61
C ASP A 562 25.99 -29.17 46.92
N SER A 563 25.41 -28.01 46.58
CA SER A 563 24.29 -27.84 45.66
C SER A 563 24.69 -26.82 44.61
N PHE A 564 24.79 -27.23 43.34
CA PHE A 564 25.24 -26.37 42.23
C PHE A 564 24.53 -26.75 40.93
N TYR A 565 24.78 -25.96 39.88
CA TYR A 565 24.21 -26.18 38.57
C TYR A 565 25.29 -26.32 37.50
N GLY A 566 24.96 -27.05 36.44
CA GLY A 566 25.72 -27.09 35.20
C GLY A 566 24.80 -27.11 33.99
N GLU A 567 25.35 -26.79 32.82
CA GLU A 567 24.66 -26.81 31.54
C GLU A 567 25.16 -28.03 30.73
N VAL A 568 24.29 -29.00 30.49
CA VAL A 568 24.58 -30.15 29.61
C VAL A 568 24.32 -29.69 28.18
N GLN A 569 25.35 -29.73 27.34
CA GLN A 569 25.20 -29.51 25.90
C GLN A 569 24.95 -30.84 25.19
N ALA A 570 24.23 -30.81 24.07
CA ALA A 570 23.92 -32.01 23.29
C ALA A 570 25.19 -32.81 22.97
N SER A 571 25.19 -34.10 23.29
CA SER A 571 26.35 -35.01 23.17
C SER A 571 27.60 -34.67 24.00
N GLN A 572 27.56 -33.71 24.94
CA GLN A 572 28.65 -33.41 25.86
C GLN A 572 28.27 -33.72 27.31
N ALA A 573 29.08 -34.56 27.96
CA ALA A 573 28.95 -34.82 29.38
C ALA A 573 29.56 -33.71 30.24
N LEU A 574 28.85 -33.33 31.31
CA LEU A 574 29.48 -32.68 32.46
C LEU A 574 30.24 -33.73 33.27
N THR A 575 31.41 -33.38 33.79
CA THR A 575 32.23 -34.26 34.64
C THR A 575 32.73 -33.46 35.84
N TYR A 576 32.57 -34.00 37.05
CA TYR A 576 32.98 -33.38 38.30
C TYR A 576 33.77 -34.36 39.16
N THR A 577 34.82 -33.91 39.86
CA THR A 577 35.52 -34.78 40.81
C THR A 577 34.94 -34.63 42.21
N VAL A 578 34.13 -35.60 42.62
CA VAL A 578 33.54 -35.67 43.98
C VAL A 578 34.61 -36.17 44.96
N VAL A 579 34.86 -35.41 46.02
CA VAL A 579 35.84 -35.72 47.07
C VAL A 579 35.10 -36.11 48.35
N ILE A 580 35.15 -37.41 48.67
CA ILE A 580 34.56 -37.99 49.88
C ILE A 580 35.66 -38.08 50.94
N THR A 581 35.40 -37.55 52.14
CA THR A 581 36.37 -37.49 53.25
C THR A 581 36.02 -38.39 54.43
N GLN A 582 34.79 -38.89 54.50
CA GLN A 582 34.28 -39.78 55.54
C GLN A 582 33.57 -40.97 54.88
N ALA A 583 33.55 -42.13 55.56
CA ALA A 583 32.76 -43.26 55.09
C ALA A 583 31.30 -43.07 55.52
N GLY A 584 30.36 -43.12 54.59
CA GLY A 584 28.96 -42.77 54.83
C GLY A 584 28.03 -43.22 53.72
N GLN A 585 26.72 -43.03 53.92
CA GLN A 585 25.72 -43.12 52.85
C GLN A 585 25.65 -41.77 52.17
N TYR A 586 25.76 -41.74 50.85
CA TYR A 586 25.67 -40.52 50.05
C TYR A 586 24.51 -40.63 49.07
N GLN A 587 23.78 -39.53 48.90
CA GLN A 587 22.79 -39.34 47.85
C GLN A 587 23.31 -38.28 46.87
N ILE A 588 23.30 -38.60 45.58
CA ILE A 588 23.61 -37.65 44.51
C ILE A 588 22.41 -37.59 43.59
N ASP A 589 21.75 -36.43 43.49
CA ASP A 589 20.67 -36.20 42.54
C ASP A 589 21.19 -35.35 41.37
N ALA A 590 20.72 -35.65 40.16
CA ALA A 590 20.70 -34.74 39.03
C ALA A 590 19.23 -34.42 38.71
N VAL A 591 18.88 -33.13 38.76
CA VAL A 591 17.49 -32.68 38.55
C VAL A 591 17.42 -31.68 37.41
N SER A 592 16.60 -31.95 36.40
CA SER A 592 16.29 -31.05 35.29
C SER A 592 14.80 -31.09 34.95
N THR A 593 14.27 -29.94 34.55
CA THR A 593 12.96 -29.80 33.91
C THR A 593 13.05 -29.75 32.38
N ALA A 594 14.26 -29.64 31.84
CA ALA A 594 14.50 -29.45 30.40
C ALA A 594 14.82 -30.77 29.66
N PHE A 595 15.34 -31.77 30.37
CA PHE A 595 15.71 -33.06 29.78
C PHE A 595 15.76 -34.20 30.80
N ASP A 596 15.66 -35.43 30.31
CA ASP A 596 15.79 -36.66 31.09
C ASP A 596 17.26 -36.91 31.48
N THR A 597 17.57 -36.94 32.77
CA THR A 597 18.97 -36.88 33.26
C THR A 597 19.57 -38.26 33.50
N MET A 598 20.86 -38.44 33.23
CA MET A 598 21.61 -39.67 33.50
C MET A 598 22.89 -39.36 34.30
N LEU A 599 23.09 -40.07 35.42
CA LEU A 599 24.26 -40.00 36.29
C LEU A 599 25.16 -41.23 36.14
N THR A 600 26.48 -41.02 36.09
CA THR A 600 27.47 -42.10 36.30
C THR A 600 28.46 -41.70 37.40
N LEU A 601 28.75 -42.57 38.36
CA LEU A 601 29.73 -42.34 39.43
C LEU A 601 30.83 -43.42 39.43
N GLN A 602 32.07 -43.02 39.13
CA GLN A 602 33.22 -43.92 38.95
C GLN A 602 34.40 -43.56 39.86
N GLY A 603 34.89 -44.51 40.65
CA GLY A 603 36.09 -44.33 41.47
C GLY A 603 36.19 -45.30 42.65
N ALA A 604 37.40 -45.56 43.15
CA ALA A 604 37.63 -46.41 44.33
C ALA A 604 36.91 -47.79 44.31
N ASN A 605 36.89 -48.45 43.13
CA ASN A 605 36.15 -49.70 42.85
C ASN A 605 34.60 -49.59 42.89
N THR A 606 34.07 -48.38 42.84
CA THR A 606 32.66 -48.06 42.58
C THR A 606 32.49 -47.69 41.11
N ASP A 607 31.45 -48.24 40.50
CA ASP A 607 30.98 -47.93 39.15
C ASP A 607 29.45 -48.07 39.22
N LEU A 608 28.74 -46.94 39.21
CA LEU A 608 27.29 -46.85 39.41
C LEU A 608 26.71 -45.94 38.34
N GLU A 609 25.52 -46.29 37.85
CA GLU A 609 24.79 -45.56 36.81
C GLU A 609 23.30 -45.56 37.16
N ASP A 610 22.61 -44.45 36.92
CA ASP A 610 21.19 -44.25 37.23
C ASP A 610 20.61 -43.13 36.37
N ASP A 611 19.45 -43.36 35.75
CA ASP A 611 18.68 -42.40 34.94
C ASP A 611 17.31 -42.03 35.57
N ASP A 612 16.62 -42.95 36.24
CA ASP A 612 15.25 -42.74 36.75
C ASP A 612 15.04 -42.92 38.27
N GLY A 613 16.11 -43.03 39.08
CA GLY A 613 16.04 -43.30 40.53
C GLY A 613 15.52 -42.15 41.40
N GLY A 614 15.25 -40.98 40.81
CA GLY A 614 14.73 -39.77 41.44
C GLY A 614 13.20 -39.67 41.44
N ASN A 615 12.69 -38.46 41.16
CA ASN A 615 11.29 -38.24 40.84
C ASN A 615 11.19 -37.97 39.33
N ASP A 616 10.13 -38.42 38.66
CA ASP A 616 9.96 -38.24 37.22
C ASP A 616 11.20 -38.77 36.44
N THR A 617 11.74 -38.00 35.49
CA THR A 617 12.91 -38.34 34.66
C THR A 617 14.23 -37.79 35.23
N ASN A 618 14.42 -37.94 36.54
CA ASN A 618 15.57 -37.40 37.27
C ASN A 618 16.38 -38.54 37.90
N ALA A 619 17.70 -38.48 37.78
CA ALA A 619 18.62 -39.50 38.24
C ALA A 619 19.02 -39.31 39.71
N ARG A 620 19.16 -40.42 40.44
CA ARG A 620 19.62 -40.45 41.83
C ARG A 620 20.51 -41.66 42.13
N ILE A 621 21.78 -41.39 42.43
CA ILE A 621 22.69 -42.41 42.98
C ILE A 621 22.65 -42.38 44.52
N ASN A 622 22.21 -43.49 45.12
CA ASN A 622 22.27 -43.75 46.56
C ASN A 622 23.33 -44.82 46.87
N ALA A 623 24.42 -44.48 47.57
CA ALA A 623 25.53 -45.41 47.77
C ALA A 623 26.34 -45.20 49.06
N THR A 624 26.83 -46.31 49.65
CA THR A 624 27.82 -46.26 50.73
C THR A 624 29.22 -46.00 50.15
N LEU A 625 29.72 -44.77 50.23
CA LEU A 625 31.03 -44.40 49.70
C LEU A 625 32.11 -44.46 50.78
N GLN A 626 33.35 -44.72 50.36
CA GLN A 626 34.54 -44.67 51.21
C GLN A 626 35.31 -43.37 50.94
N PRO A 627 36.18 -42.91 51.86
CA PRO A 627 37.03 -41.76 51.61
C PRO A 627 37.87 -41.93 50.34
N GLY A 628 37.76 -40.99 49.39
CA GLY A 628 38.28 -41.16 48.04
C GLY A 628 37.91 -40.01 47.10
N ARG A 629 38.35 -40.15 45.84
CA ARG A 629 37.96 -39.27 44.72
C ARG A 629 37.18 -40.08 43.71
N TYR A 630 36.03 -39.56 43.31
CA TYR A 630 35.11 -40.18 42.35
C TYR A 630 34.86 -39.21 41.20
N GLN A 631 34.73 -39.71 39.98
CA GLN A 631 34.27 -38.96 38.82
C GLN A 631 32.76 -39.12 38.73
N LEU A 632 32.04 -38.01 38.94
CA LEU A 632 30.62 -37.89 38.66
C LEU A 632 30.47 -37.37 37.23
N LYS A 633 29.76 -38.10 36.39
CA LYS A 633 29.41 -37.71 35.02
C LYS A 633 27.90 -37.45 34.98
N VAL A 634 27.50 -36.36 34.32
CA VAL A 634 26.09 -36.01 34.08
C VAL A 634 25.89 -35.85 32.57
N THR A 635 24.85 -36.50 32.04
CA THR A 635 24.45 -36.45 30.63
C THR A 635 22.92 -36.40 30.54
N GLY A 636 22.37 -36.00 29.40
CA GLY A 636 20.97 -36.28 29.08
C GLY A 636 20.82 -37.65 28.42
N TYR A 637 19.74 -38.35 28.73
CA TYR A 637 19.25 -39.50 27.98
C TYR A 637 18.94 -39.06 26.54
N GLU A 638 19.19 -39.93 25.55
CA GLU A 638 19.03 -39.65 24.10
C GLU A 638 19.56 -38.28 23.62
N ALA A 639 20.66 -37.81 24.22
CA ALA A 639 21.30 -36.51 23.95
C ALA A 639 20.50 -35.26 24.34
N GLY A 640 19.57 -35.40 25.30
CA GLY A 640 18.95 -34.29 26.03
C GLY A 640 19.98 -33.28 26.57
N ALA A 641 19.59 -32.01 26.58
CA ALA A 641 20.45 -30.88 26.87
C ALA A 641 19.69 -29.79 27.63
N GLY A 642 20.41 -28.93 28.35
CA GLY A 642 19.86 -27.84 29.15
C GLY A 642 20.50 -27.75 30.54
N MET A 643 19.84 -27.02 31.44
CA MET A 643 20.30 -26.87 32.81
C MET A 643 20.00 -28.11 33.65
N VAL A 644 20.95 -28.48 34.50
CA VAL A 644 20.78 -29.53 35.52
C VAL A 644 21.32 -29.02 36.85
N LYS A 645 20.55 -29.27 37.91
CA LYS A 645 20.94 -29.08 39.30
C LYS A 645 21.57 -30.36 39.81
N ILE A 646 22.74 -30.28 40.42
CA ILE A 646 23.41 -31.38 41.11
C ILE A 646 23.40 -31.10 42.61
N THR A 647 22.92 -32.05 43.41
CA THR A 647 23.05 -32.06 44.88
C THR A 647 23.85 -33.27 45.35
N ILE A 648 24.68 -33.11 46.37
CA ILE A 648 25.50 -34.18 46.95
C ILE A 648 25.32 -34.17 48.47
N ASP A 649 24.42 -34.99 48.98
CA ASP A 649 24.13 -35.14 50.41
C ASP A 649 24.84 -36.38 51.00
N GLY A 650 25.14 -36.36 52.31
CA GLY A 650 25.92 -37.42 52.98
C GLY A 650 26.03 -37.32 54.50
#